data_AF-A0A9Q0AL52-F1
#
_entry.id   AF-A0A9Q0AL52-F1
#
_cell.length_a   1.000
_cell.length_b   1.000
_cell.length_c   1.000
_cell.angle_alpha   90.00
_cell.angle_beta   90.00
_cell.angle_gamma   90.00
#
_symmetry.space_group_name_H-M   'P 1'
#
loop_
_entity.id
_entity.type
_entity.pdbx_description
1 polymer ?
#
loop_
_entity_poly.entity_id
_entity_poly.type
_entity_poly.pdbx_seq_one_letter_code
_entity_poly.pdbx_strand_id
1 'polypeptide(L)'
;MTTTRSKRPLRPIRIGNASGAIGDGIDQIYKLAKSGSVDAITADYLAEFNIAWKAIELQTQPELGYEPNFLEQLAWENGDAARLVAEKRIKIVHDGGALNPKGLAVKVDEYFKNLGFDDVKVAAVIGDDVTKRLRQNQLGSIRHLDRDGEYFNPKKQKILAANAYTGQSGIVSALQAGADIVICGRCCDASPVMGLAYWWHGWNSTEYDKMAGSLMAGHLIECGAYVTGGNFCGAQEIEHLHHAGYPIAEISCDGTAVITKPVDSNGAVTVDTCKAQLLYEIQGPIYLNADVVADIEQAKLEEVGKDRVRVTGIKGMAPPLTAKLAICLAGGWQAELSGFCAGLDTDFKFQLLKDQVMRQINPNDFSTISIEKYGTPSPNPRSQAESTVHIRMFAQSPDKDAMIQFKRAIFYNGMQGYCGLHLSMDWRTMEARPYVKYFPALMAQSDLPLEVQFIGTWPRVVAVEARRRSECILQVPVQRSYQPAAGLDEQCQTIRHPLGDLVFARSGDKGGNANVGFWVRNSAAWPWLQAFMTSSRLAELFADDWDEKYTVERCEFALLHAVHFVVKGILQDGVSSSSILDGFGKSMVGAMVAGWIELSEMLALGFYRALRNSTGRYENVDFRKAIGFQYPPVKCSYNRRDVLLFANAIGVQRDELHFLYELHPKFAAFPTFPINLGFKQTDQDVFDFIARTTTVDVPGIPPFDPQRSVDGERGIEIVRPLPVSSEGLDLEIRNKVIGAYDKGGAMILESEGELVDIKTGITYARLSSTAFGIGQGGYDGPRGPSKPAIKMPTRAPDAIHKMQTTTEIALLYRLCGDYNPLHADEEFGKRAGFKGSILQGLGTWNIAAHSVLRELGRSNPARLQKFGARFKSVVYPGDKLVTRMWVISSHSDFENVVFETAVEEDGRIALSNGYAHLKREKNKL
;
A
#
# COMPACT_ATOMS: atom_id res chain seq x y z
N MET A 1 -19.09 37.01 36.95
CA MET A 1 -18.15 36.61 38.02
C MET A 1 -17.05 35.78 37.39
N THR A 2 -15.86 36.35 37.26
CA THR A 2 -14.66 35.74 36.67
C THR A 2 -13.91 34.93 37.73
N THR A 3 -14.26 33.66 37.90
CA THR A 3 -13.43 32.72 38.68
C THR A 3 -12.25 32.29 37.83
N THR A 4 -11.08 32.84 38.13
CA THR A 4 -9.76 32.41 37.64
C THR A 4 -9.52 30.95 38.05
N ARG A 5 -9.76 30.01 37.13
CA ARG A 5 -9.33 28.61 37.28
C ARG A 5 -7.79 28.60 37.35
N SER A 6 -7.25 28.15 38.47
CA SER A 6 -5.82 27.91 38.71
C SER A 6 -5.22 27.07 37.57
N LYS A 7 -4.27 27.65 36.81
CA LYS A 7 -3.55 27.03 35.69
C LYS A 7 -2.58 25.93 36.17
N ARG A 8 -3.08 24.74 36.50
CA ARG A 8 -2.27 23.53 36.29
C ARG A 8 -2.31 23.23 34.78
N PRO A 9 -1.18 22.93 34.11
CA PRO A 9 -1.23 22.49 32.73
C PRO A 9 -2.09 21.24 32.67
N LEU A 10 -3.21 21.33 31.93
CA LEU A 10 -4.08 20.19 31.69
C LEU A 10 -3.29 19.16 30.88
N ARG A 11 -3.56 17.88 31.12
CA ARG A 11 -3.08 16.83 30.24
C ARG A 11 -3.56 17.10 28.80
N PRO A 12 -2.89 16.53 27.77
CA PRO A 12 -3.38 16.61 26.41
C PRO A 12 -4.85 16.17 26.30
N ILE A 13 -5.62 16.88 25.50
CA ILE A 13 -6.96 16.43 25.10
C ILE A 13 -6.79 15.31 24.08
N ARG A 14 -7.59 14.24 24.21
CA ARG A 14 -7.63 13.13 23.26
C ARG A 14 -8.88 13.25 22.39
N ILE A 15 -8.69 13.54 21.11
CA ILE A 15 -9.77 13.77 20.14
C ILE A 15 -9.71 12.65 19.10
N GLY A 16 -10.73 11.80 19.04
CA GLY A 16 -10.86 10.78 18.00
C GLY A 16 -11.72 11.27 16.84
N ASN A 17 -11.36 10.95 15.60
CA ASN A 17 -12.23 11.20 14.45
C ASN A 17 -13.08 9.95 14.16
N ALA A 18 -14.38 10.09 13.87
CA ALA A 18 -15.30 8.99 13.59
C ALA A 18 -15.76 8.91 12.13
N SER A 19 -15.36 9.85 11.27
CA SER A 19 -15.77 9.92 9.87
C SER A 19 -14.89 10.92 9.11
N GLY A 20 -14.54 10.58 7.87
CA GLY A 20 -14.01 11.52 6.87
C GLY A 20 -14.90 11.72 5.64
N ALA A 21 -16.08 11.10 5.59
CA ALA A 21 -17.05 11.24 4.50
C ALA A 21 -18.43 10.69 4.91
N ILE A 22 -19.50 11.04 4.17
CA ILE A 22 -20.81 10.40 4.37
C ILE A 22 -20.72 8.88 4.24
N GLY A 23 -21.28 8.16 5.21
CA GLY A 23 -21.34 6.69 5.22
C GLY A 23 -20.07 6.03 5.74
N ASP A 24 -19.06 6.84 6.10
CA ASP A 24 -17.81 6.37 6.66
C ASP A 24 -17.95 6.07 8.16
N GLY A 25 -17.19 5.09 8.65
CA GLY A 25 -17.05 4.84 10.08
C GLY A 25 -18.34 4.64 10.87
N ILE A 26 -19.34 3.92 10.34
CA ILE A 26 -20.65 3.73 10.99
C ILE A 26 -20.58 3.26 12.46
N ASP A 27 -19.53 2.53 12.82
CA ASP A 27 -19.28 1.96 14.14
C ASP A 27 -18.27 2.75 15.00
N GLN A 28 -17.74 3.87 14.50
CA GLN A 28 -16.56 4.50 15.09
C GLN A 28 -16.87 5.35 16.33
N ILE A 29 -18.04 5.99 16.41
CA ILE A 29 -18.46 6.64 17.68
C ILE A 29 -18.48 5.61 18.81
N TYR A 30 -19.06 4.43 18.57
CA TYR A 30 -19.09 3.34 19.52
C TYR A 30 -17.67 2.87 19.91
N LYS A 31 -16.81 2.57 18.94
CA LYS A 31 -15.44 2.09 19.19
C LYS A 31 -14.61 3.11 19.97
N LEU A 32 -14.64 4.37 19.57
CA LEU A 32 -13.91 5.44 20.26
C LEU A 32 -14.43 5.65 21.68
N ALA A 33 -15.75 5.67 21.86
CA ALA A 33 -16.36 5.83 23.18
C ALA A 33 -16.09 4.61 24.08
N LYS A 34 -16.08 3.39 23.54
CA LYS A 34 -15.86 2.15 24.29
C LYS A 34 -14.39 1.96 24.69
N SER A 35 -13.48 1.97 23.72
CA SER A 35 -12.07 1.58 23.90
C SER A 35 -11.06 2.66 23.49
N GLY A 36 -11.46 3.70 22.76
CA GLY A 36 -10.55 4.77 22.30
C GLY A 36 -9.95 5.63 23.41
N SER A 37 -10.56 5.65 24.60
CA SER A 37 -10.14 6.50 25.73
C SER A 37 -10.03 7.98 25.33
N VAL A 38 -11.06 8.49 24.66
CA VAL A 38 -11.13 9.87 24.14
C VAL A 38 -11.91 10.80 25.07
N ASP A 39 -11.57 12.08 25.04
CA ASP A 39 -12.31 13.16 25.70
C ASP A 39 -13.39 13.74 24.78
N ALA A 40 -13.12 13.68 23.48
CA ALA A 40 -14.00 14.19 22.46
C ALA A 40 -13.91 13.37 21.18
N ILE A 41 -14.99 13.39 20.41
CA ILE A 41 -15.11 12.79 19.10
C ILE A 41 -15.41 13.90 18.10
N THR A 42 -14.72 13.89 16.97
CA THR A 42 -15.09 14.67 15.80
C THR A 42 -15.56 13.76 14.68
N ALA A 43 -16.27 14.35 13.72
CA ALA A 43 -16.61 13.69 12.48
C ALA A 43 -16.65 14.76 11.39
N ASP A 44 -16.17 14.39 10.21
CA ASP A 44 -16.29 15.18 8.99
C ASP A 44 -17.18 14.40 8.03
N TYR A 45 -18.25 15.04 7.56
CA TYR A 45 -19.18 14.44 6.61
C TYR A 45 -19.21 15.20 5.28
N LEU A 46 -18.59 16.37 5.18
CA LEU A 46 -18.86 17.29 4.09
C LEU A 46 -17.60 17.62 3.28
N ALA A 47 -17.70 17.40 1.98
CA ALA A 47 -16.94 18.09 0.96
C ALA A 47 -17.84 19.08 0.20
N GLU A 48 -17.27 19.85 -0.72
CA GLU A 48 -18.00 20.75 -1.61
C GLU A 48 -19.15 20.06 -2.37
N PHE A 49 -18.93 18.79 -2.74
CA PHE A 49 -19.91 17.95 -3.42
C PHE A 49 -21.15 17.66 -2.56
N ASN A 50 -21.00 17.52 -1.24
CA ASN A 50 -22.11 17.18 -0.34
C ASN A 50 -23.09 18.35 -0.22
N ILE A 51 -22.56 19.58 -0.07
CA ILE A 51 -23.36 20.81 -0.08
C ILE A 51 -24.16 20.93 -1.38
N ALA A 52 -23.55 20.60 -2.52
CA ALA A 52 -24.21 20.60 -3.81
C ALA A 52 -25.43 19.67 -3.84
N TRP A 53 -25.33 18.45 -3.32
CA TRP A 53 -26.46 17.52 -3.25
C TRP A 53 -27.53 17.95 -2.27
N LYS A 54 -27.14 18.43 -1.08
CA LYS A 54 -28.10 18.94 -0.09
C LYS A 54 -28.86 20.15 -0.61
N ALA A 55 -28.22 20.98 -1.43
CA ALA A 55 -28.89 22.10 -2.07
C ALA A 55 -29.95 21.67 -3.10
N ILE A 56 -29.76 20.51 -3.75
CA ILE A 56 -30.78 19.90 -4.62
C ILE A 56 -31.89 19.25 -3.78
N GLU A 57 -31.53 18.48 -2.74
CA GLU A 57 -32.47 17.79 -1.84
C GLU A 57 -33.49 18.76 -1.23
N LEU A 58 -33.02 19.89 -0.69
CA LEU A 58 -33.85 20.92 -0.07
C LEU A 58 -34.90 21.55 -1.02
N GLN A 59 -34.71 21.46 -2.34
CA GLN A 59 -35.74 21.93 -3.29
C GLN A 59 -36.98 21.05 -3.29
N THR A 60 -36.84 19.79 -2.89
CA THR A 60 -37.92 18.80 -2.87
C THR A 60 -38.36 18.42 -1.46
N GLN A 61 -37.45 18.46 -0.49
CA GLN A 61 -37.67 18.06 0.91
C GLN A 61 -37.05 19.10 1.86
N PRO A 62 -37.76 20.21 2.16
CA PRO A 62 -37.23 21.34 2.94
C PRO A 62 -36.84 21.01 4.39
N GLU A 63 -37.35 19.92 4.95
CA GLU A 63 -37.08 19.42 6.29
C GLU A 63 -35.74 18.67 6.42
N LEU A 64 -35.13 18.29 5.30
CA LEU A 64 -33.83 17.62 5.23
C LEU A 64 -32.68 18.65 5.12
N GLY A 65 -31.65 18.38 4.32
CA GLY A 65 -30.51 19.28 4.15
C GLY A 65 -29.38 19.10 5.16
N TYR A 66 -29.49 18.13 6.08
CA TYR A 66 -28.42 17.67 6.98
C TYR A 66 -28.02 16.22 6.64
N GLU A 67 -26.93 15.74 7.25
CA GLU A 67 -26.47 14.36 7.07
C GLU A 67 -27.04 13.41 8.12
N PRO A 68 -27.85 12.39 7.72
CA PRO A 68 -28.46 11.46 8.65
C PRO A 68 -27.46 10.48 9.28
N ASN A 69 -26.29 10.31 8.67
CA ASN A 69 -25.31 9.30 9.07
C ASN A 69 -24.82 9.46 10.52
N PHE A 70 -24.79 10.68 11.05
CA PHE A 70 -24.49 10.91 12.47
C PHE A 70 -25.52 10.24 13.42
N LEU A 71 -26.82 10.28 13.08
CA LEU A 71 -27.86 9.61 13.86
C LEU A 71 -27.70 8.09 13.80
N GLU A 72 -27.28 7.55 12.65
CA GLU A 72 -27.01 6.13 12.49
C GLU A 72 -25.81 5.69 13.33
N GLN A 73 -24.75 6.49 13.38
CA GLN A 73 -23.59 6.25 14.26
C GLN A 73 -23.94 6.31 15.74
N LEU A 74 -24.83 7.24 16.16
CA LEU A 74 -25.37 7.28 17.52
C LEU A 74 -26.26 6.07 17.84
N ALA A 75 -26.98 5.56 16.84
CA ALA A 75 -27.85 4.39 16.95
C ALA A 75 -27.14 3.05 16.86
N TRP A 76 -25.85 3.04 16.53
CA TRP A 76 -25.04 1.83 16.44
C TRP A 76 -25.08 0.99 17.73
N GLU A 77 -25.10 -0.34 17.58
CA GLU A 77 -25.29 -1.31 18.67
C GLU A 77 -26.53 -0.97 19.53
N ASN A 78 -27.69 -0.77 18.89
CA ASN A 78 -28.96 -0.46 19.56
C ASN A 78 -28.89 0.77 20.50
N GLY A 79 -28.14 1.79 20.08
CA GLY A 79 -27.96 3.04 20.81
C GLY A 79 -26.86 3.03 21.87
N ASP A 80 -26.07 1.95 21.98
CA ASP A 80 -24.96 1.89 22.94
C ASP A 80 -23.90 2.97 22.67
N ALA A 81 -23.69 3.36 21.41
CA ALA A 81 -22.83 4.49 21.07
C ALA A 81 -23.27 5.77 21.82
N ALA A 82 -24.55 6.14 21.70
CA ALA A 82 -25.11 7.30 22.40
C ALA A 82 -25.06 7.15 23.92
N ARG A 83 -25.38 5.98 24.48
CA ARG A 83 -25.29 5.73 25.94
C ARG A 83 -23.88 5.97 26.46
N LEU A 84 -22.87 5.41 25.80
CA LEU A 84 -21.47 5.57 26.19
C LEU A 84 -21.02 7.03 26.12
N VAL A 85 -21.42 7.76 25.08
CA VAL A 85 -21.13 9.19 24.94
C VAL A 85 -21.71 9.99 26.12
N ALA A 86 -22.98 9.74 26.47
CA ALA A 86 -23.65 10.43 27.56
C ALA A 86 -23.04 10.07 28.93
N GLU A 87 -22.88 8.78 29.22
CA GLU A 87 -22.35 8.26 30.50
C GLU A 87 -20.93 8.75 30.76
N LYS A 88 -20.07 8.77 29.73
CA LYS A 88 -18.67 9.22 29.83
C LYS A 88 -18.50 10.72 29.62
N ARG A 89 -19.57 11.46 29.32
CA ARG A 89 -19.55 12.91 29.01
C ARG A 89 -18.57 13.26 27.87
N ILE A 90 -18.50 12.41 26.87
CA ILE A 90 -17.63 12.63 25.69
C ILE A 90 -18.23 13.78 24.88
N LYS A 91 -17.41 14.78 24.53
CA LYS A 91 -17.84 15.89 23.69
C LYS A 91 -17.90 15.46 22.23
N ILE A 92 -18.89 15.91 21.47
CA ILE A 92 -18.93 15.67 20.03
C ILE A 92 -19.02 16.99 19.28
N VAL A 93 -18.18 17.17 18.25
CA VAL A 93 -18.25 18.32 17.35
C VAL A 93 -18.11 17.84 15.90
N HIS A 94 -19.06 18.18 15.04
CA HIS A 94 -19.02 17.78 13.64
C HIS A 94 -19.76 18.78 12.73
N ASP A 95 -19.56 18.63 11.41
CA ASP A 95 -20.10 19.55 10.39
C ASP A 95 -21.31 18.99 9.62
N GLY A 96 -21.73 17.76 9.91
CA GLY A 96 -22.89 17.09 9.30
C GLY A 96 -24.25 17.80 9.41
N GLY A 97 -24.33 18.98 10.02
CA GLY A 97 -25.52 19.83 9.90
C GLY A 97 -25.72 20.38 8.48
N ALA A 98 -24.67 20.47 7.67
CA ALA A 98 -24.71 20.91 6.27
C ALA A 98 -25.55 22.18 6.06
N LEU A 99 -26.68 22.10 5.34
CA LEU A 99 -27.57 23.23 5.08
C LEU A 99 -28.69 23.38 6.11
N ASN A 100 -28.84 22.42 7.04
CA ASN A 100 -29.85 22.46 8.10
C ASN A 100 -29.30 21.97 9.47
N PRO A 101 -28.32 22.68 10.08
CA PRO A 101 -27.72 22.28 11.36
C PRO A 101 -28.74 22.19 12.50
N LYS A 102 -29.73 23.09 12.49
CA LYS A 102 -30.80 23.12 13.48
C LYS A 102 -31.68 21.88 13.39
N GLY A 103 -32.03 21.44 12.18
CA GLY A 103 -32.84 20.24 11.96
C GLY A 103 -32.18 19.00 12.55
N LEU A 104 -30.89 18.82 12.30
CA LEU A 104 -30.13 17.71 12.89
C LEU A 104 -30.04 17.83 14.41
N ALA A 105 -29.80 19.03 14.95
CA ALA A 105 -29.74 19.24 16.40
C ALA A 105 -31.05 18.88 17.12
N VAL A 106 -32.21 19.16 16.51
CA VAL A 106 -33.51 18.71 17.01
C VAL A 106 -33.61 17.19 17.03
N LYS A 107 -33.19 16.50 15.95
CA LYS A 107 -33.24 15.04 15.89
C LYS A 107 -32.29 14.35 16.87
N VAL A 108 -31.13 14.93 17.11
CA VAL A 108 -30.17 14.41 18.10
C VAL A 108 -30.70 14.61 19.52
N ASP A 109 -31.25 15.79 19.85
CA ASP A 109 -31.90 16.04 21.15
C ASP A 109 -33.08 15.08 21.40
N GLU A 110 -33.95 14.89 20.41
CA GLU A 110 -35.04 13.89 20.46
C GLU A 110 -34.50 12.48 20.71
N TYR A 111 -33.41 12.10 20.04
CA TYR A 111 -32.82 10.77 20.16
C TYR A 111 -32.28 10.49 21.57
N PHE A 112 -31.50 11.42 22.15
CA PHE A 112 -30.97 11.25 23.52
C PHE A 112 -32.08 11.22 24.58
N LYS A 113 -33.12 12.03 24.43
CA LYS A 113 -34.29 12.00 25.33
C LYS A 113 -35.04 10.68 25.29
N ASN A 114 -35.22 10.11 24.10
CA ASN A 114 -35.84 8.79 23.95
C ASN A 114 -35.01 7.67 24.61
N LEU A 115 -33.70 7.87 24.79
CA LEU A 115 -32.81 6.97 25.52
C LEU A 115 -32.74 7.26 27.03
N GLY A 116 -33.43 8.30 27.52
CA GLY A 116 -33.46 8.70 28.93
C GLY A 116 -32.36 9.69 29.36
N PHE A 117 -31.70 10.36 28.42
CA PHE A 117 -30.64 11.34 28.70
C PHE A 117 -31.11 12.77 28.40
N ASP A 118 -31.92 13.34 29.30
CA ASP A 118 -32.46 14.70 29.16
C ASP A 118 -31.44 15.83 29.42
N ASP A 119 -30.26 15.49 29.94
CA ASP A 119 -29.24 16.44 30.36
C ASP A 119 -28.10 16.63 29.34
N VAL A 120 -28.12 15.90 28.22
CA VAL A 120 -27.20 16.08 27.09
C VAL A 120 -27.59 17.33 26.31
N LYS A 121 -26.69 18.33 26.27
CA LYS A 121 -26.96 19.61 25.63
C LYS A 121 -26.48 19.62 24.19
N VAL A 122 -27.42 19.77 23.26
CA VAL A 122 -27.15 19.85 21.82
C VAL A 122 -27.26 21.30 21.35
N ALA A 123 -26.25 21.76 20.60
CA ALA A 123 -26.21 23.10 20.03
C ALA A 123 -25.92 23.06 18.53
N ALA A 124 -26.63 23.89 17.75
CA ALA A 124 -26.37 24.12 16.35
C ALA A 124 -25.59 25.44 16.16
N VAL A 125 -24.52 25.43 15.37
CA VAL A 125 -23.81 26.64 14.93
C VAL A 125 -24.32 27.00 13.54
N ILE A 126 -24.89 28.20 13.40
CA ILE A 126 -25.46 28.71 12.16
C ILE A 126 -24.83 30.06 11.77
N GLY A 127 -24.98 30.43 10.50
CA GLY A 127 -24.50 31.70 9.94
C GLY A 127 -23.53 31.51 8.76
N ASP A 128 -23.09 30.28 8.52
CA ASP A 128 -22.33 29.88 7.34
C ASP A 128 -23.13 30.04 6.04
N ASP A 129 -24.42 29.71 6.04
CA ASP A 129 -25.31 29.88 4.88
C ASP A 129 -25.62 31.37 4.65
N VAL A 130 -24.98 31.93 3.63
CA VAL A 130 -25.15 33.31 3.17
C VAL A 130 -25.91 33.39 1.85
N THR A 131 -26.56 32.30 1.42
CA THR A 131 -27.27 32.18 0.13
C THR A 131 -28.24 33.33 -0.10
N LYS A 132 -29.06 33.65 0.92
CA LYS A 132 -30.04 34.74 0.84
C LYS A 132 -29.37 36.09 0.62
N ARG A 133 -28.30 36.37 1.37
CA ARG A 133 -27.54 37.64 1.30
C ARG A 133 -26.84 37.78 -0.05
N LEU A 134 -26.28 36.69 -0.57
CA LEU A 134 -25.65 36.67 -1.90
C LEU A 134 -26.68 36.93 -3.01
N ARG A 135 -27.84 36.26 -3.00
CA ARG A 135 -28.94 36.49 -3.96
C ARG A 135 -29.46 37.93 -3.92
N GLN A 136 -29.46 38.55 -2.75
CA GLN A 136 -29.88 39.94 -2.53
C GLN A 136 -28.76 40.95 -2.78
N ASN A 137 -27.58 40.51 -3.23
CA ASN A 137 -26.41 41.34 -3.50
C ASN A 137 -25.95 42.18 -2.29
N GLN A 138 -26.06 41.61 -1.08
CA GLN A 138 -25.73 42.26 0.19
C GLN A 138 -24.28 42.02 0.65
N LEU A 139 -23.47 41.31 -0.15
CA LEU A 139 -22.10 40.92 0.20
C LEU A 139 -21.03 41.70 -0.59
N GLY A 140 -21.44 42.70 -1.38
CA GLY A 140 -20.52 43.45 -2.24
C GLY A 140 -19.92 42.61 -3.37
N SER A 141 -18.70 42.97 -3.79
CA SER A 141 -17.99 42.25 -4.85
C SER A 141 -17.37 40.97 -4.31
N ILE A 142 -17.73 39.84 -4.93
CA ILE A 142 -17.26 38.51 -4.53
C ILE A 142 -16.24 38.02 -5.55
N ARG A 143 -14.98 37.91 -5.14
CA ARG A 143 -13.86 37.50 -5.99
C ARG A 143 -13.72 35.98 -5.99
N HIS A 144 -13.31 35.40 -7.12
CA HIS A 144 -12.89 34.00 -7.21
C HIS A 144 -11.67 33.77 -6.30
N LEU A 145 -11.55 32.56 -5.75
CA LEU A 145 -10.46 32.18 -4.83
C LEU A 145 -9.10 32.14 -5.55
N ASP A 146 -9.03 31.39 -6.65
CA ASP A 146 -7.76 31.07 -7.33
C ASP A 146 -7.50 31.82 -8.65
N ARG A 147 -8.45 32.63 -9.13
CA ARG A 147 -8.41 33.26 -10.47
C ARG A 147 -8.47 34.77 -10.33
N ASP A 148 -7.34 35.42 -10.52
CA ASP A 148 -7.23 36.87 -10.39
C ASP A 148 -8.10 37.59 -11.43
N GLY A 149 -8.80 38.63 -10.98
CA GLY A 149 -9.70 39.43 -11.84
C GLY A 149 -11.05 38.79 -12.12
N GLU A 150 -11.31 37.55 -11.70
CA GLU A 150 -12.61 36.89 -11.85
C GLU A 150 -13.52 37.20 -10.66
N TYR A 151 -14.76 37.64 -10.95
CA TYR A 151 -15.76 38.01 -9.95
C TYR A 151 -17.09 37.32 -10.22
N PHE A 152 -17.73 36.88 -9.15
CA PHE A 152 -19.04 36.27 -9.21
C PHE A 152 -20.12 37.30 -9.58
N ASN A 153 -21.01 36.93 -10.51
CA ASN A 153 -22.14 37.77 -10.91
C ASN A 153 -23.47 37.08 -10.57
N PRO A 154 -24.15 37.48 -9.47
CA PRO A 154 -25.38 36.83 -9.02
C PRO A 154 -26.55 36.93 -10.01
N LYS A 155 -26.51 37.87 -10.98
CA LYS A 155 -27.59 38.06 -11.96
C LYS A 155 -27.50 37.10 -13.16
N LYS A 156 -26.34 36.50 -13.41
CA LYS A 156 -26.10 35.65 -14.59
C LYS A 156 -26.25 34.15 -14.32
N GLN A 157 -26.33 33.74 -13.06
CA GLN A 157 -26.22 32.35 -12.66
C GLN A 157 -27.30 31.97 -11.63
N LYS A 158 -27.79 30.73 -11.70
CA LYS A 158 -28.78 30.20 -10.76
C LYS A 158 -28.06 29.65 -9.52
N ILE A 159 -28.04 30.44 -8.45
CA ILE A 159 -27.46 30.06 -7.15
C ILE A 159 -28.33 29.02 -6.47
N LEU A 160 -27.75 27.88 -6.10
CA LEU A 160 -28.40 26.83 -5.30
C LEU A 160 -28.15 27.07 -3.81
N ALA A 161 -26.87 27.17 -3.42
CA ALA A 161 -26.42 27.44 -2.06
C ALA A 161 -25.12 28.27 -2.07
N ALA A 162 -24.84 28.98 -0.99
CA ALA A 162 -23.60 29.69 -0.76
C ALA A 162 -23.23 29.63 0.73
N ASN A 163 -22.20 28.85 1.07
CA ASN A 163 -21.80 28.58 2.45
C ASN A 163 -20.36 29.02 2.69
N ALA A 164 -20.14 29.86 3.70
CA ALA A 164 -18.83 30.26 4.14
C ALA A 164 -18.18 29.16 4.99
N TYR A 165 -16.89 28.93 4.79
CA TYR A 165 -16.12 28.00 5.63
C TYR A 165 -15.82 28.70 6.95
N THR A 166 -16.67 28.45 7.93
CA THR A 166 -16.55 29.02 9.26
C THR A 166 -15.40 28.39 10.06
N GLY A 167 -14.90 29.14 11.02
CA GLY A 167 -13.89 28.69 11.96
C GLY A 167 -14.46 28.10 13.26
N GLN A 168 -13.60 27.94 14.26
CA GLN A 168 -13.88 27.41 15.58
C GLN A 168 -14.69 28.36 16.49
N SER A 169 -14.87 29.63 16.14
CA SER A 169 -15.46 30.63 17.05
C SER A 169 -16.86 30.24 17.56
N GLY A 170 -17.72 29.73 16.67
CA GLY A 170 -19.03 29.18 17.03
C GLY A 170 -18.94 27.94 17.91
N ILE A 171 -18.00 27.04 17.59
CA ILE A 171 -17.76 25.80 18.33
C ILE A 171 -17.29 26.09 19.76
N VAL A 172 -16.30 26.95 19.91
CA VAL A 172 -15.77 27.38 21.22
C VAL A 172 -16.88 28.05 22.04
N SER A 173 -17.68 28.91 21.43
CA SER A 173 -18.79 29.60 22.11
C SER A 173 -19.84 28.61 22.61
N ALA A 174 -20.17 27.59 21.81
CA ALA A 174 -21.08 26.51 22.20
C ALA A 174 -20.53 25.69 23.37
N LEU A 175 -19.27 25.25 23.30
CA LEU A 175 -18.63 24.46 24.34
C LEU A 175 -18.46 25.26 25.66
N GLN A 176 -18.11 26.54 25.58
CA GLN A 176 -18.03 27.43 26.75
C GLN A 176 -19.40 27.70 27.38
N ALA A 177 -20.46 27.76 26.56
CA ALA A 177 -21.84 27.83 27.05
C ALA A 177 -22.35 26.49 27.61
N GLY A 178 -21.58 25.41 27.47
CA GLY A 178 -21.84 24.12 28.11
C GLY A 178 -22.47 23.07 27.20
N ALA A 179 -22.33 23.18 25.87
CA ALA A 179 -22.74 22.12 24.95
C ALA A 179 -21.96 20.82 25.18
N ASP A 180 -22.65 19.69 24.98
CA ASP A 180 -22.06 18.35 24.91
C ASP A 180 -21.85 17.93 23.45
N ILE A 181 -22.82 18.28 22.59
CA ILE A 181 -22.78 18.02 21.15
C ILE A 181 -22.95 19.35 20.40
N VAL A 182 -22.02 19.63 19.50
CA VAL A 182 -22.03 20.82 18.64
C VAL A 182 -22.12 20.40 17.18
N ILE A 183 -23.15 20.87 16.51
CA ILE A 183 -23.47 20.55 15.11
C ILE A 183 -23.29 21.82 14.30
N CYS A 184 -22.30 21.84 13.43
CA CYS A 184 -22.04 22.96 12.52
C CYS A 184 -22.77 22.75 11.19
N GLY A 185 -23.03 23.86 10.49
CA GLY A 185 -23.16 23.83 9.02
C GLY A 185 -21.79 23.66 8.38
N ARG A 186 -21.47 24.44 7.34
CA ARG A 186 -20.11 24.42 6.80
C ARG A 186 -19.12 25.10 7.76
N CYS A 187 -18.14 24.35 8.22
CA CYS A 187 -16.90 24.86 8.83
C CYS A 187 -15.68 24.33 8.07
N CYS A 188 -14.49 24.87 8.32
CA CYS A 188 -13.26 24.21 7.87
C CYS A 188 -13.11 22.88 8.62
N ASP A 189 -12.64 21.86 7.93
CA ASP A 189 -12.65 20.45 8.35
C ASP A 189 -11.89 20.21 9.67
N ALA A 190 -10.81 20.97 9.90
CA ALA A 190 -10.02 20.91 11.13
C ALA A 190 -10.63 21.71 12.31
N SER A 191 -11.59 22.60 12.05
CA SER A 191 -12.14 23.52 13.06
C SER A 191 -12.84 22.82 14.23
N PRO A 192 -13.54 21.67 14.05
CA PRO A 192 -13.99 20.82 15.14
C PRO A 192 -12.88 20.45 16.13
N VAL A 193 -11.72 20.02 15.62
CA VAL A 193 -10.56 19.62 16.42
C VAL A 193 -9.93 20.84 17.10
N MET A 194 -9.76 21.94 16.35
CA MET A 194 -9.25 23.20 16.88
C MET A 194 -10.13 23.74 18.03
N GLY A 195 -11.45 23.78 17.82
CA GLY A 195 -12.40 24.32 18.79
C GLY A 195 -12.44 23.53 20.10
N LEU A 196 -12.33 22.20 20.00
CA LEU A 196 -12.19 21.32 21.17
C LEU A 196 -10.89 21.57 21.93
N ALA A 197 -9.75 21.67 21.23
CA ALA A 197 -8.46 21.95 21.84
C ALA A 197 -8.42 23.35 22.51
N TYR A 198 -8.96 24.36 21.81
CA TYR A 198 -9.07 25.73 22.31
C TYR A 198 -9.91 25.79 23.59
N TRP A 199 -11.08 25.16 23.59
CA TRP A 199 -11.97 25.09 24.76
C TRP A 199 -11.31 24.37 25.93
N TRP A 200 -10.69 23.20 25.68
CA TRP A 200 -10.09 22.38 26.72
C TRP A 200 -8.94 23.08 27.43
N HIS A 201 -8.01 23.65 26.66
CA HIS A 201 -6.83 24.32 27.22
C HIS A 201 -7.10 25.76 27.66
N GLY A 202 -8.26 26.32 27.32
CA GLY A 202 -8.62 27.69 27.65
C GLY A 202 -7.69 28.70 26.99
N TRP A 203 -7.33 28.45 25.72
CA TRP A 203 -6.49 29.37 24.95
C TRP A 203 -7.18 30.72 24.74
N ASN A 204 -6.39 31.72 24.39
CA ASN A 204 -6.88 33.01 23.93
C ASN A 204 -6.71 33.18 22.41
N SER A 205 -7.39 34.17 21.84
CA SER A 205 -7.49 34.39 20.39
C SER A 205 -6.18 34.79 19.71
N THR A 206 -5.11 35.03 20.47
CA THR A 206 -3.79 35.43 19.95
C THR A 206 -2.71 34.37 20.13
N GLU A 207 -3.03 33.22 20.70
CA GLU A 207 -2.10 32.08 20.84
C GLU A 207 -2.00 31.29 19.53
N TYR A 208 -1.55 31.97 18.47
CA TYR A 208 -1.57 31.45 17.10
C TYR A 208 -0.77 30.16 16.91
N ASP A 209 0.44 30.06 17.48
CA ASP A 209 1.24 28.81 17.40
C ASP A 209 0.47 27.59 17.92
N LYS A 210 -0.32 27.78 18.98
CA LYS A 210 -1.12 26.71 19.58
C LYS A 210 -2.28 26.30 18.69
N MET A 211 -2.99 27.31 18.15
CA MET A 211 -4.07 27.10 17.20
C MET A 211 -3.57 26.45 15.90
N ALA A 212 -2.41 26.87 15.38
CA ALA A 212 -1.79 26.30 14.20
C ALA A 212 -1.36 24.84 14.42
N GLY A 213 -0.81 24.52 15.60
CA GLY A 213 -0.56 23.13 16.00
C GLY A 213 -1.82 22.28 16.03
N SER A 214 -2.92 22.81 16.60
CA SER A 214 -4.22 22.12 16.57
C SER A 214 -4.85 22.01 15.18
N LEU A 215 -4.60 22.97 14.29
CA LEU A 215 -5.01 22.92 12.88
C LEU A 215 -4.34 21.74 12.18
N MET A 216 -3.03 21.56 12.35
CA MET A 216 -2.33 20.41 11.76
C MET A 216 -2.71 19.07 12.39
N ALA A 217 -2.98 19.06 13.70
CA ALA A 217 -3.52 17.87 14.35
C ALA A 217 -4.91 17.51 13.79
N GLY A 218 -5.76 18.51 13.55
CA GLY A 218 -7.06 18.35 12.90
C GLY A 218 -6.93 17.81 11.48
N HIS A 219 -6.07 18.45 10.68
CA HIS A 219 -5.79 18.04 9.30
C HIS A 219 -5.33 16.58 9.18
N LEU A 220 -4.53 16.12 10.13
CA LEU A 220 -4.08 14.74 10.18
C LEU A 220 -5.18 13.73 10.53
N ILE A 221 -6.26 14.14 11.21
CA ILE A 221 -7.31 13.21 11.63
C ILE A 221 -8.64 13.40 10.89
N GLU A 222 -8.80 14.44 10.07
CA GLU A 222 -10.11 14.83 9.48
C GLU A 222 -10.61 13.91 8.36
N CYS A 223 -9.77 13.11 7.69
CA CYS A 223 -10.20 12.19 6.62
C CYS A 223 -10.35 10.72 7.08
N GLY A 224 -10.87 10.50 8.30
CA GLY A 224 -11.09 9.16 8.84
C GLY A 224 -9.81 8.32 8.90
N ALA A 225 -9.81 7.14 8.28
CA ALA A 225 -8.70 6.19 8.39
C ALA A 225 -7.42 6.56 7.60
N TYR A 226 -7.33 7.73 6.94
CA TYR A 226 -6.21 8.04 6.03
C TYR A 226 -4.84 8.01 6.73
N VAL A 227 -4.71 8.69 7.87
CA VAL A 227 -3.46 8.69 8.66
C VAL A 227 -3.15 7.34 9.32
N THR A 228 -4.07 6.38 9.24
CA THR A 228 -3.90 5.00 9.72
C THR A 228 -3.64 3.99 8.60
N GLY A 229 -3.41 4.47 7.37
CA GLY A 229 -3.08 3.67 6.19
C GLY A 229 -4.16 3.65 5.10
N GLY A 230 -5.32 4.27 5.32
CA GLY A 230 -6.34 4.43 4.29
C GLY A 230 -5.84 5.30 3.14
N ASN A 231 -6.06 4.89 1.90
CA ASN A 231 -5.64 5.63 0.69
C ASN A 231 -4.13 5.98 0.63
N PHE A 232 -3.31 5.27 1.41
CA PHE A 232 -1.86 5.39 1.43
C PHE A 232 -1.26 4.52 0.31
N CYS A 233 -0.38 5.10 -0.52
CA CYS A 233 0.25 4.37 -1.64
C CYS A 233 1.16 3.22 -1.18
N GLY A 234 1.66 3.26 0.06
CA GLY A 234 2.39 2.16 0.70
C GLY A 234 1.49 1.15 1.42
N ALA A 235 0.21 1.02 1.05
CA ALA A 235 -0.75 0.14 1.72
C ALA A 235 -0.30 -1.33 1.86
N GLN A 236 0.52 -1.84 0.93
CA GLN A 236 1.08 -3.20 1.02
C GLN A 236 2.01 -3.39 2.22
N GLU A 237 2.50 -2.28 2.79
CA GLU A 237 3.41 -2.29 3.92
C GLU A 237 2.71 -2.20 5.27
N ILE A 238 1.39 -1.95 5.27
CA ILE A 238 0.57 -1.85 6.47
C ILE A 238 -0.03 -3.22 6.79
N GLU A 239 0.34 -3.77 7.94
CA GLU A 239 -0.20 -5.04 8.43
C GLU A 239 -1.70 -4.89 8.74
N HIS A 240 -2.51 -5.87 8.33
CA HIS A 240 -3.95 -5.92 8.61
C HIS A 240 -4.71 -4.63 8.27
N LEU A 241 -4.60 -4.09 7.05
CA LEU A 241 -5.33 -2.87 6.66
C LEU A 241 -6.87 -3.05 6.53
N HIS A 242 -7.39 -4.27 6.65
CA HIS A 242 -8.84 -4.50 6.70
C HIS A 242 -9.42 -3.85 7.96
N HIS A 243 -10.51 -3.06 7.85
CA HIS A 243 -11.11 -2.37 9.00
C HIS A 243 -10.10 -1.53 9.83
N ALA A 244 -9.30 -0.69 9.18
CA ALA A 244 -8.36 0.19 9.84
C ALA A 244 -8.99 0.99 11.00
N GLY A 245 -8.25 1.11 12.10
CA GLY A 245 -8.68 1.88 13.26
C GLY A 245 -8.65 3.38 13.00
N TYR A 246 -9.63 4.13 13.51
CA TYR A 246 -9.70 5.56 13.26
C TYR A 246 -8.74 6.34 14.15
N PRO A 247 -8.23 7.49 13.67
CA PRO A 247 -7.17 8.19 14.35
C PRO A 247 -7.63 8.97 15.59
N ILE A 248 -6.69 9.18 16.49
CA ILE A 248 -6.81 10.00 17.69
C ILE A 248 -5.66 11.00 17.69
N ALA A 249 -5.97 12.29 17.87
CA ALA A 249 -4.98 13.31 18.18
C ALA A 249 -4.93 13.58 19.68
N GLU A 250 -3.74 13.52 20.26
CA GLU A 250 -3.45 13.95 21.63
C GLU A 250 -2.80 15.33 21.60
N ILE A 251 -3.58 16.39 21.84
CA ILE A 251 -3.13 17.78 21.66
C ILE A 251 -2.77 18.39 23.01
N SER A 252 -1.51 18.77 23.19
CA SER A 252 -0.96 19.40 24.39
C SER A 252 -1.33 20.87 24.50
N CYS A 253 -1.19 21.45 25.70
CA CYS A 253 -1.54 22.85 25.99
C CYS A 253 -0.67 23.88 25.21
N ASP A 254 0.47 23.46 24.67
CA ASP A 254 1.33 24.26 23.79
C ASP A 254 1.03 24.09 22.29
N GLY A 255 0.03 23.26 21.94
CA GLY A 255 -0.36 22.96 20.56
C GLY A 255 0.41 21.83 19.90
N THR A 256 1.44 21.26 20.55
CA THR A 256 2.10 20.06 20.04
C THR A 256 1.16 18.86 20.11
N ALA A 257 1.25 17.94 19.16
CA ALA A 257 0.32 16.82 19.06
C ALA A 257 1.02 15.48 18.86
N VAL A 258 0.40 14.41 19.37
CA VAL A 258 0.73 13.03 19.00
C VAL A 258 -0.48 12.41 18.30
N ILE A 259 -0.28 11.93 17.09
CA ILE A 259 -1.29 11.16 16.35
C ILE A 259 -1.13 9.68 16.72
N THR A 260 -2.24 9.03 17.00
CA THR A 260 -2.30 7.61 17.36
C THR A 260 -3.64 7.00 16.91
N LYS A 261 -3.92 5.76 17.32
CA LYS A 261 -5.20 5.06 17.08
C LYS A 261 -5.57 4.20 18.29
N PRO A 262 -6.82 3.72 18.40
CA PRO A 262 -7.20 2.77 19.45
C PRO A 262 -6.27 1.57 19.50
N VAL A 263 -5.96 1.12 20.72
CA VAL A 263 -5.16 -0.10 20.95
C VAL A 263 -5.88 -1.31 20.34
N ASP A 264 -5.10 -2.24 19.78
CA ASP A 264 -5.58 -3.46 19.12
C ASP A 264 -6.51 -3.24 17.90
N SER A 265 -6.57 -2.01 17.38
CA SER A 265 -7.19 -1.74 16.08
C SER A 265 -6.21 -1.99 14.93
N ASN A 266 -6.77 -2.35 13.79
CA ASN A 266 -6.05 -2.60 12.54
C ASN A 266 -5.46 -1.31 11.93
N GLY A 267 -4.66 -1.44 10.86
CA GLY A 267 -3.92 -0.32 10.27
C GLY A 267 -2.67 0.07 11.09
N ALA A 268 -2.01 1.17 10.70
CA ALA A 268 -0.80 1.66 11.38
C ALA A 268 -0.68 3.19 11.33
N VAL A 269 -0.15 3.79 12.40
CA VAL A 269 0.23 5.22 12.41
C VAL A 269 1.75 5.32 12.38
N THR A 270 2.30 5.70 11.23
CA THR A 270 3.74 5.82 10.98
C THR A 270 4.07 7.23 10.46
N VAL A 271 5.36 7.57 10.42
CA VAL A 271 5.78 8.85 9.81
C VAL A 271 5.27 8.97 8.36
N ASP A 272 5.25 7.89 7.58
CA ASP A 272 4.80 7.92 6.20
C ASP A 272 3.27 8.04 6.05
N THR A 273 2.47 7.41 6.92
CA THR A 273 1.01 7.62 6.89
C THR A 273 0.66 9.06 7.32
N CYS A 274 1.41 9.64 8.26
CA CYS A 274 1.30 11.06 8.60
C CYS A 274 1.76 12.00 7.49
N LYS A 275 2.84 11.69 6.76
CA LYS A 275 3.26 12.48 5.58
C LYS A 275 2.21 12.43 4.47
N ALA A 276 1.65 11.24 4.21
CA ALA A 276 0.61 11.07 3.21
C ALA A 276 -0.58 11.99 3.51
N GLN A 277 -1.07 11.99 4.75
CA GLN A 277 -2.17 12.87 5.12
C GLN A 277 -1.77 14.35 5.18
N LEU A 278 -0.60 14.70 5.72
CA LEU A 278 -0.16 16.10 5.81
C LEU A 278 0.03 16.76 4.43
N LEU A 279 0.48 15.99 3.44
CA LEU A 279 0.67 16.47 2.07
C LEU A 279 -0.62 16.41 1.24
N TYR A 280 -1.72 15.88 1.78
CA TYR A 280 -3.01 15.79 1.10
C TYR A 280 -3.78 17.12 1.25
N GLU A 281 -4.41 17.61 0.18
CA GLU A 281 -5.25 18.82 0.16
C GLU A 281 -4.64 20.14 0.67
N ILE A 282 -3.32 20.21 0.78
CA ILE A 282 -2.58 21.46 1.05
C ILE A 282 -2.25 22.19 -0.26
N GLN A 283 -2.14 23.52 -0.19
CA GLN A 283 -1.73 24.37 -1.31
C GLN A 283 -0.23 24.73 -1.29
N GLY A 284 0.49 24.30 -0.26
CA GLY A 284 1.87 24.68 0.00
C GLY A 284 2.13 24.88 1.49
N PRO A 285 3.24 25.52 1.90
CA PRO A 285 3.62 25.66 3.30
C PRO A 285 2.72 26.62 4.10
N ILE A 286 1.98 27.51 3.44
CA ILE A 286 1.07 28.44 4.13
C ILE A 286 -0.35 27.87 4.08
N TYR A 287 -0.82 27.31 5.19
CA TYR A 287 -2.16 26.76 5.31
C TYR A 287 -3.13 27.82 5.86
N LEU A 288 -4.15 28.17 5.09
CA LEU A 288 -5.17 29.14 5.48
C LEU A 288 -6.35 28.46 6.17
N ASN A 289 -6.67 28.91 7.39
CA ASN A 289 -7.90 28.60 8.10
C ASN A 289 -8.57 29.91 8.54
N ALA A 290 -9.88 29.88 8.80
CA ALA A 290 -10.63 31.07 9.22
C ALA A 290 -10.11 31.70 10.54
N ASP A 291 -9.50 30.92 11.44
CA ASP A 291 -9.04 31.42 12.75
C ASP A 291 -7.54 31.62 12.88
N VAL A 292 -6.75 31.00 12.02
CA VAL A 292 -5.29 31.06 12.06
C VAL A 292 -4.72 30.79 10.68
N VAL A 293 -3.60 31.42 10.35
CA VAL A 293 -2.77 30.96 9.22
C VAL A 293 -1.62 30.14 9.81
N ALA A 294 -1.45 28.91 9.36
CA ALA A 294 -0.33 28.06 9.76
C ALA A 294 0.78 28.08 8.71
N ASP A 295 2.01 28.30 9.15
CA ASP A 295 3.22 28.01 8.39
C ASP A 295 3.72 26.62 8.81
N ILE A 296 3.74 25.71 7.83
CA ILE A 296 4.06 24.30 7.99
C ILE A 296 5.38 23.94 7.29
N GLU A 297 6.17 24.91 6.81
CA GLU A 297 7.45 24.67 6.14
C GLU A 297 8.43 23.88 7.02
N GLN A 298 8.40 24.15 8.33
CA GLN A 298 9.25 23.50 9.33
C GLN A 298 8.54 22.33 10.05
N ALA A 299 7.44 21.80 9.48
CA ALA A 299 6.76 20.65 10.05
C ALA A 299 7.69 19.44 10.17
N LYS A 300 7.72 18.84 11.36
CA LYS A 300 8.49 17.64 11.67
C LYS A 300 7.59 16.56 12.22
N LEU A 301 7.76 15.35 11.69
CA LEU A 301 7.10 14.12 12.14
C LEU A 301 8.14 13.18 12.73
N GLU A 302 7.90 12.69 13.95
CA GLU A 302 8.83 11.84 14.68
C GLU A 302 8.08 10.68 15.35
N GLU A 303 8.54 9.45 15.14
CA GLU A 303 8.00 8.29 15.85
C GLU A 303 8.39 8.36 17.33
N VAL A 304 7.39 8.29 18.21
CA VAL A 304 7.59 8.32 19.67
C VAL A 304 7.10 7.05 20.35
N GLY A 305 6.73 6.04 19.57
CA GLY A 305 6.28 4.73 19.98
C GLY A 305 5.53 4.02 18.85
N LYS A 306 5.20 2.74 19.04
CA LYS A 306 4.35 1.99 18.10
C LYS A 306 3.02 2.73 17.91
N ASP A 307 2.62 2.96 16.66
CA ASP A 307 1.40 3.67 16.29
C ASP A 307 1.28 5.08 16.91
N ARG A 308 2.41 5.77 17.10
CA ARG A 308 2.45 7.09 17.74
C ARG A 308 3.48 7.99 17.06
N VAL A 309 2.98 9.04 16.39
CA VAL A 309 3.81 10.03 15.68
C VAL A 309 3.58 11.41 16.28
N ARG A 310 4.66 12.06 16.72
CA ARG A 310 4.63 13.43 17.22
C ARG A 310 4.78 14.41 16.07
N VAL A 311 3.96 15.46 16.11
CA VAL A 311 3.93 16.55 15.13
C VAL A 311 4.41 17.84 15.80
N THR A 312 5.41 18.50 15.21
CA THR A 312 6.01 19.75 15.73
C THR A 312 6.41 20.69 14.60
N GLY A 313 6.87 21.90 14.93
CA GLY A 313 7.45 22.85 13.97
C GLY A 313 6.43 23.73 13.24
N ILE A 314 5.16 23.70 13.67
CA ILE A 314 4.11 24.52 13.09
C ILE A 314 4.11 25.92 13.72
N LYS A 315 4.07 26.96 12.90
CA LYS A 315 3.98 28.36 13.35
C LYS A 315 2.66 29.00 12.95
N GLY A 316 2.11 29.82 13.84
CA GLY A 316 0.82 30.47 13.63
C GLY A 316 0.94 31.97 13.43
N MET A 317 0.11 32.49 12.53
CA MET A 317 -0.09 33.92 12.32
C MET A 317 -1.56 34.28 12.47
N ALA A 318 -1.82 35.58 12.59
CA ALA A 318 -3.17 36.10 12.62
C ALA A 318 -3.98 35.61 11.40
N PRO A 319 -5.30 35.36 11.57
CA PRO A 319 -6.16 34.85 10.52
C PRO A 319 -6.24 35.76 9.29
N PRO A 320 -6.61 35.22 8.12
CA PRO A 320 -6.78 36.01 6.90
C PRO A 320 -7.97 36.98 7.02
N LEU A 321 -7.99 38.04 6.22
CA LEU A 321 -9.12 38.98 6.13
C LEU A 321 -10.42 38.34 5.62
N THR A 322 -10.30 37.22 4.92
CA THR A 322 -11.38 36.57 4.20
C THR A 322 -11.51 35.10 4.58
N ALA A 323 -12.75 34.61 4.62
CA ALA A 323 -13.06 33.19 4.63
C ALA A 323 -13.33 32.68 3.20
N LYS A 324 -13.12 31.38 2.97
CA LYS A 324 -13.55 30.70 1.74
C LYS A 324 -15.08 30.68 1.71
N LEU A 325 -15.66 30.99 0.55
CA LEU A 325 -17.08 30.94 0.27
C LEU A 325 -17.33 29.93 -0.84
N ALA A 326 -18.02 28.83 -0.53
CA ALA A 326 -18.43 27.84 -1.51
C ALA A 326 -19.76 28.25 -2.14
N ILE A 327 -19.77 28.57 -3.44
CA ILE A 327 -21.00 28.89 -4.16
C ILE A 327 -21.35 27.73 -5.10
N CYS A 328 -22.48 27.09 -4.83
CA CYS A 328 -23.03 26.00 -5.64
C CYS A 328 -24.03 26.57 -6.66
N LEU A 329 -23.79 26.30 -7.94
CA LEU A 329 -24.57 26.82 -9.06
C LEU A 329 -25.23 25.68 -9.83
N ALA A 330 -26.43 25.90 -10.37
CA ALA A 330 -27.03 24.92 -11.27
C ALA A 330 -26.19 24.82 -12.56
N GLY A 331 -25.66 23.63 -12.86
CA GLY A 331 -24.79 23.38 -14.00
C GLY A 331 -25.52 23.08 -15.31
N GLY A 332 -26.75 22.55 -15.22
CA GLY A 332 -27.50 22.04 -16.36
C GLY A 332 -27.78 20.55 -16.18
N TRP A 333 -27.63 19.78 -17.25
CA TRP A 333 -27.90 18.35 -17.31
C TRP A 333 -26.66 17.59 -17.77
N GLN A 334 -26.49 16.37 -17.26
CA GLN A 334 -25.44 15.47 -17.68
C GLN A 334 -25.96 14.04 -17.84
N ALA A 335 -25.27 13.25 -18.64
CA ALA A 335 -25.54 11.83 -18.85
C ALA A 335 -24.24 11.10 -19.16
N GLU A 336 -24.17 9.82 -18.79
CA GLU A 336 -23.03 8.98 -19.11
C GLU A 336 -23.42 7.52 -19.35
N LEU A 337 -22.64 6.82 -20.16
CA LEU A 337 -22.75 5.38 -20.33
C LEU A 337 -21.36 4.75 -20.49
N SER A 338 -21.25 3.53 -19.98
CA SER A 338 -20.07 2.70 -20.20
C SER A 338 -20.32 1.74 -21.36
N GLY A 339 -19.40 1.73 -22.32
CA GLY A 339 -19.28 0.70 -23.35
C GLY A 339 -18.03 -0.14 -23.12
N PHE A 340 -17.97 -1.31 -23.76
CA PHE A 340 -16.86 -2.23 -23.62
C PHE A 340 -16.50 -2.87 -24.95
N CYS A 341 -15.21 -2.94 -25.25
CA CYS A 341 -14.71 -3.70 -26.38
C CYS A 341 -13.63 -4.69 -25.93
N ALA A 342 -13.63 -5.87 -26.55
CA ALA A 342 -12.72 -6.95 -26.21
C ALA A 342 -12.01 -7.53 -27.45
N GLY A 343 -10.86 -8.17 -27.21
CA GLY A 343 -10.08 -8.87 -28.24
C GLY A 343 -9.15 -7.93 -29.02
N LEU A 344 -8.90 -8.25 -30.29
CA LEU A 344 -7.99 -7.48 -31.14
C LEU A 344 -8.56 -6.09 -31.48
N ASP A 345 -7.67 -5.16 -31.86
CA ASP A 345 -8.00 -3.86 -32.46
C ASP A 345 -8.92 -2.97 -31.60
N THR A 346 -8.74 -2.99 -30.27
CA THR A 346 -9.53 -2.16 -29.33
C THR A 346 -9.48 -0.67 -29.68
N ASP A 347 -8.37 -0.20 -30.25
CA ASP A 347 -8.16 1.19 -30.62
C ASP A 347 -9.02 1.58 -31.82
N PHE A 348 -9.06 0.73 -32.85
CA PHE A 348 -9.97 0.90 -33.98
C PHE A 348 -11.43 0.89 -33.52
N LYS A 349 -11.80 -0.08 -32.68
CA LYS A 349 -13.18 -0.21 -32.15
C LYS A 349 -13.61 1.03 -31.38
N PHE A 350 -12.73 1.56 -30.53
CA PHE A 350 -12.95 2.80 -29.80
C PHE A 350 -13.12 3.98 -30.75
N GLN A 351 -12.18 4.18 -31.68
CA GLN A 351 -12.25 5.30 -32.62
C GLN A 351 -13.49 5.23 -33.50
N LEU A 352 -13.87 4.04 -33.99
CA LEU A 352 -15.09 3.83 -34.76
C LEU A 352 -16.34 4.26 -33.98
N LEU A 353 -16.50 3.81 -32.73
CA LEU A 353 -17.65 4.17 -31.91
C LEU A 353 -17.68 5.67 -31.61
N LYS A 354 -16.53 6.26 -31.24
CA LYS A 354 -16.40 7.70 -30.99
C LYS A 354 -16.84 8.50 -32.22
N ASP A 355 -16.31 8.16 -33.38
CA ASP A 355 -16.64 8.78 -34.67
C ASP A 355 -18.13 8.66 -35.01
N GLN A 356 -18.70 7.47 -34.83
CA GLN A 356 -20.11 7.22 -35.11
C GLN A 356 -21.05 8.04 -34.22
N VAL A 357 -20.72 8.19 -32.93
CA VAL A 357 -21.47 9.03 -31.99
C VAL A 357 -21.31 10.51 -32.34
N MET A 358 -20.08 10.98 -32.54
CA MET A 358 -19.79 12.38 -32.80
C MET A 358 -20.41 12.89 -34.12
N ARG A 359 -20.56 12.04 -35.14
CA ARG A 359 -21.23 12.40 -36.41
C ARG A 359 -22.76 12.52 -36.32
N GLN A 360 -23.38 12.04 -35.23
CA GLN A 360 -24.83 12.05 -35.05
C GLN A 360 -25.32 13.13 -34.09
N ILE A 361 -24.41 13.81 -33.41
CA ILE A 361 -24.73 14.91 -32.50
C ILE A 361 -24.17 16.22 -33.04
N ASN A 362 -24.78 17.35 -32.65
CA ASN A 362 -24.20 18.67 -32.86
C ASN A 362 -23.39 19.06 -31.61
N PRO A 363 -22.05 19.17 -31.69
CA PRO A 363 -21.22 19.48 -30.52
C PRO A 363 -21.58 20.80 -29.82
N ASN A 364 -22.16 21.77 -30.55
CA ASN A 364 -22.56 23.07 -29.99
C ASN A 364 -23.74 22.97 -29.00
N ASP A 365 -24.47 21.86 -29.00
CA ASP A 365 -25.57 21.63 -28.05
C ASP A 365 -25.05 21.20 -26.66
N PHE A 366 -23.74 21.00 -26.52
CA PHE A 366 -23.12 20.47 -25.31
C PHE A 366 -22.09 21.45 -24.76
N SER A 367 -22.07 21.63 -23.44
CA SER A 367 -20.99 22.35 -22.75
C SER A 367 -19.74 21.48 -22.60
N THR A 368 -19.91 20.15 -22.57
CA THR A 368 -18.81 19.18 -22.45
C THR A 368 -19.22 17.87 -23.09
N ILE A 369 -18.31 17.28 -23.88
CA ILE A 369 -18.43 15.92 -24.39
C ILE A 369 -17.07 15.26 -24.14
N SER A 370 -17.07 14.11 -23.47
CA SER A 370 -15.87 13.28 -23.34
C SER A 370 -16.19 11.85 -23.74
N ILE A 371 -15.40 11.31 -24.67
CA ILE A 371 -15.45 9.90 -25.07
C ILE A 371 -14.03 9.36 -24.96
N GLU A 372 -13.82 8.51 -23.95
CA GLU A 372 -12.51 8.07 -23.46
C GLU A 372 -12.42 6.54 -23.45
N LYS A 373 -11.19 6.03 -23.57
CA LYS A 373 -10.87 4.60 -23.50
C LYS A 373 -9.95 4.37 -22.30
N TYR A 374 -10.33 3.43 -21.44
CA TYR A 374 -9.60 3.07 -20.23
C TYR A 374 -9.10 1.62 -20.30
N GLY A 375 -7.79 1.44 -20.07
CA GLY A 375 -7.10 0.16 -20.04
C GLY A 375 -6.42 -0.24 -21.36
N THR A 376 -5.61 -1.28 -21.28
CA THR A 376 -4.93 -1.93 -22.42
C THR A 376 -5.07 -3.45 -22.25
N PRO A 377 -5.52 -4.19 -23.27
CA PRO A 377 -5.70 -5.63 -23.16
C PRO A 377 -4.35 -6.34 -23.04
N SER A 378 -4.33 -7.48 -22.34
CA SER A 378 -3.17 -8.38 -22.30
C SER A 378 -2.81 -8.85 -23.72
N PRO A 379 -1.51 -8.92 -24.10
CA PRO A 379 -1.11 -9.43 -25.42
C PRO A 379 -1.58 -10.86 -25.71
N ASN A 380 -1.75 -11.69 -24.67
CA ASN A 380 -2.29 -13.05 -24.78
C ASN A 380 -3.25 -13.32 -23.61
N PRO A 381 -4.52 -12.88 -23.70
CA PRO A 381 -5.45 -12.90 -22.58
C PRO A 381 -5.93 -14.33 -22.28
N ARG A 382 -5.90 -14.72 -21.01
CA ARG A 382 -6.41 -16.02 -20.54
C ARG A 382 -7.91 -16.01 -20.23
N SER A 383 -8.52 -14.84 -20.26
CA SER A 383 -9.93 -14.61 -19.96
C SER A 383 -10.48 -13.43 -20.77
N GLN A 384 -11.80 -13.33 -20.87
CA GLN A 384 -12.44 -12.16 -21.47
C GLN A 384 -12.04 -10.87 -20.75
N ALA A 385 -11.98 -10.90 -19.41
CA ALA A 385 -11.63 -9.74 -18.59
C ALA A 385 -10.25 -9.17 -18.95
N GLU A 386 -9.24 -10.02 -19.17
CA GLU A 386 -7.90 -9.60 -19.60
C GLU A 386 -7.85 -9.00 -21.01
N SER A 387 -8.89 -9.23 -21.83
CA SER A 387 -8.98 -8.73 -23.20
C SER A 387 -9.89 -7.52 -23.37
N THR A 388 -10.58 -7.08 -22.31
CA THR A 388 -11.61 -6.04 -22.36
C THR A 388 -11.05 -4.69 -21.93
N VAL A 389 -11.36 -3.64 -22.69
CA VAL A 389 -11.17 -2.24 -22.30
C VAL A 389 -12.51 -1.56 -22.11
N HIS A 390 -12.52 -0.54 -21.26
CA HIS A 390 -13.70 0.26 -20.96
C HIS A 390 -13.73 1.52 -21.85
N ILE A 391 -14.91 1.88 -22.34
CA ILE A 391 -15.16 3.12 -23.07
C ILE A 391 -16.16 3.92 -22.27
N ARG A 392 -15.77 5.11 -21.81
CA ARG A 392 -16.69 6.03 -21.13
C ARG A 392 -17.17 7.07 -22.11
N MET A 393 -18.48 7.23 -22.22
CA MET A 393 -19.12 8.29 -23.00
C MET A 393 -19.88 9.20 -22.03
N PHE A 394 -19.49 10.46 -21.95
CA PHE A 394 -19.99 11.44 -21.00
C PHE A 394 -20.35 12.74 -21.73
N ALA A 395 -21.46 13.37 -21.33
CA ALA A 395 -21.86 14.66 -21.87
C ALA A 395 -22.53 15.56 -20.82
N GLN A 396 -22.36 16.87 -20.99
CA GLN A 396 -23.05 17.92 -20.23
C GLN A 396 -23.66 18.95 -21.18
N SER A 397 -24.82 19.49 -20.84
CA SER A 397 -25.49 20.56 -21.59
C SER A 397 -26.38 21.42 -20.66
N PRO A 398 -26.55 22.73 -20.93
CA PRO A 398 -27.64 23.49 -20.30
C PRO A 398 -29.04 23.01 -20.73
N ASP A 399 -29.16 22.39 -21.91
CA ASP A 399 -30.41 21.85 -22.43
C ASP A 399 -30.57 20.37 -22.06
N LYS A 400 -31.74 20.04 -21.50
CA LYS A 400 -32.08 18.65 -21.14
C LYS A 400 -32.23 17.77 -22.38
N ASP A 401 -32.76 18.32 -23.47
CA ASP A 401 -33.11 17.55 -24.66
C ASP A 401 -31.87 17.10 -25.44
N ALA A 402 -30.73 17.79 -25.28
CA ALA A 402 -29.43 17.35 -25.80
C ALA A 402 -29.03 15.97 -25.27
N MET A 403 -29.40 15.62 -24.03
CA MET A 403 -29.11 14.28 -23.46
C MET A 403 -29.91 13.18 -24.16
N ILE A 404 -31.11 13.48 -24.66
CA ILE A 404 -31.92 12.54 -25.44
C ILE A 404 -31.24 12.25 -26.78
N GLN A 405 -30.68 13.28 -27.43
CA GLN A 405 -29.93 13.11 -28.67
C GLN A 405 -28.64 12.33 -28.46
N PHE A 406 -27.90 12.62 -27.39
CA PHE A 406 -26.72 11.85 -26.99
C PHE A 406 -27.05 10.37 -26.79
N LYS A 407 -28.14 10.08 -26.06
CA LYS A 407 -28.66 8.71 -25.86
C LYS A 407 -28.97 8.04 -27.19
N ARG A 408 -29.72 8.71 -28.07
CA ARG A 408 -30.07 8.19 -29.40
C ARG A 408 -28.83 7.87 -30.24
N ALA A 409 -27.85 8.78 -30.27
CA ALA A 409 -26.61 8.59 -31.02
C ALA A 409 -25.85 7.33 -30.55
N ILE A 410 -25.78 7.07 -29.23
CA ILE A 410 -25.14 5.85 -28.72
C ILE A 410 -25.91 4.60 -29.13
N PHE A 411 -27.23 4.56 -28.88
CA PHE A 411 -28.04 3.36 -29.14
C PHE A 411 -28.23 3.04 -30.63
N TYR A 412 -28.27 4.06 -31.50
CA TYR A 412 -28.32 3.86 -32.94
C TYR A 412 -27.09 3.09 -33.46
N ASN A 413 -25.95 3.24 -32.79
CA ASN A 413 -24.72 2.54 -33.12
C ASN A 413 -24.63 1.13 -32.51
N GLY A 414 -25.59 0.69 -31.70
CA GLY A 414 -25.56 -0.61 -31.04
C GLY A 414 -25.43 -1.79 -32.01
N MET A 415 -26.24 -1.80 -33.09
CA MET A 415 -26.27 -2.92 -34.05
C MET A 415 -25.27 -2.78 -35.21
N GLN A 416 -24.80 -1.57 -35.50
CA GLN A 416 -23.85 -1.27 -36.60
C GLN A 416 -22.43 -0.96 -36.10
N GLY A 417 -22.22 -1.00 -34.78
CA GLY A 417 -20.92 -0.79 -34.17
C GLY A 417 -19.97 -1.95 -34.45
N TYR A 418 -18.89 -2.01 -33.68
CA TYR A 418 -17.92 -3.10 -33.82
C TYR A 418 -18.48 -4.44 -33.30
N CYS A 419 -17.87 -5.53 -33.79
CA CYS A 419 -18.17 -6.88 -33.31
C CYS A 419 -17.93 -7.01 -31.80
N GLY A 420 -18.98 -7.40 -31.07
CA GLY A 420 -18.93 -7.56 -29.61
C GLY A 420 -19.21 -6.28 -28.82
N LEU A 421 -19.71 -5.20 -29.45
CA LEU A 421 -20.21 -4.02 -28.73
C LEU A 421 -21.29 -4.42 -27.73
N HIS A 422 -21.01 -4.13 -26.45
CA HIS A 422 -21.98 -4.23 -25.37
C HIS A 422 -21.80 -3.05 -24.42
N LEU A 423 -22.90 -2.65 -23.77
CA LEU A 423 -22.98 -1.48 -22.91
C LEU A 423 -23.30 -1.92 -21.48
N SER A 424 -22.96 -1.09 -20.50
CA SER A 424 -23.37 -1.31 -19.11
C SER A 424 -24.90 -1.36 -19.00
N MET A 425 -25.41 -2.31 -18.21
CA MET A 425 -26.85 -2.49 -18.03
C MET A 425 -27.48 -1.53 -17.03
N ASP A 426 -26.71 -0.66 -16.37
CA ASP A 426 -27.25 0.44 -15.58
C ASP A 426 -27.58 1.63 -16.48
N TRP A 427 -28.80 1.65 -17.02
CA TRP A 427 -29.23 2.68 -17.97
C TRP A 427 -29.67 3.97 -17.27
N ARG A 428 -29.76 3.95 -15.93
CA ARG A 428 -30.12 5.12 -15.12
C ARG A 428 -29.09 6.24 -15.27
N THR A 429 -27.84 5.91 -15.60
CA THR A 429 -26.77 6.88 -15.84
C THR A 429 -26.97 7.70 -17.11
N MET A 430 -27.79 7.20 -18.05
CA MET A 430 -28.16 7.90 -19.29
C MET A 430 -29.43 8.74 -19.18
N GLU A 431 -30.15 8.65 -18.06
CA GLU A 431 -31.21 9.59 -17.78
C GLU A 431 -30.60 10.95 -17.42
N ALA A 432 -31.12 12.01 -18.04
CA ALA A 432 -30.61 13.36 -17.84
C ALA A 432 -30.72 13.73 -16.36
N ARG A 433 -29.56 13.85 -15.70
CA ARG A 433 -29.47 14.21 -14.28
C ARG A 433 -28.94 15.65 -14.13
N PRO A 434 -29.49 16.45 -13.21
CA PRO A 434 -28.92 17.75 -12.92
C PRO A 434 -27.52 17.58 -12.33
N TYR A 435 -26.64 18.55 -12.59
CA TYR A 435 -25.34 18.63 -11.95
C TYR A 435 -25.09 20.04 -11.40
N VAL A 436 -24.12 20.15 -10.51
CA VAL A 436 -23.80 21.40 -9.81
C VAL A 436 -22.40 21.84 -10.20
N LYS A 437 -22.27 23.11 -10.57
CA LYS A 437 -20.97 23.76 -10.74
C LYS A 437 -20.55 24.40 -9.44
N TYR A 438 -19.26 24.31 -9.13
CA TYR A 438 -18.68 24.89 -7.94
C TYR A 438 -17.88 26.15 -8.29
N PHE A 439 -18.19 27.27 -7.63
CA PHE A 439 -17.46 28.52 -7.75
C PHE A 439 -16.81 28.84 -6.39
N PRO A 440 -15.50 28.60 -6.21
CA PRO A 440 -14.80 28.95 -4.99
C PRO A 440 -14.55 30.46 -4.95
N ALA A 441 -15.01 31.10 -3.88
CA ALA A 441 -14.91 32.54 -3.71
C ALA A 441 -14.33 32.93 -2.35
N LEU A 442 -14.11 34.24 -2.18
CA LEU A 442 -13.69 34.84 -0.92
C LEU A 442 -14.74 35.82 -0.40
N MET A 443 -14.96 35.79 0.91
CA MET A 443 -15.86 36.69 1.63
C MET A 443 -15.14 37.29 2.84
N ALA A 444 -15.38 38.56 3.16
CA ALA A 444 -14.77 39.21 4.33
C ALA A 444 -15.28 38.55 5.63
N GLN A 445 -14.37 38.25 6.56
CA GLN A 445 -14.77 37.65 7.85
C GLN A 445 -15.64 38.57 8.71
N SER A 446 -15.52 39.90 8.52
CA SER A 446 -16.37 40.90 9.20
C SER A 446 -17.84 40.83 8.79
N ASP A 447 -18.14 40.18 7.67
CA ASP A 447 -19.50 40.00 7.17
C ASP A 447 -20.09 38.65 7.59
N LEU A 448 -19.43 37.89 8.48
CA LEU A 448 -19.81 36.53 8.87
C LEU A 448 -20.10 36.40 10.38
N PRO A 449 -21.18 37.03 10.88
CA PRO A 449 -21.64 36.78 12.24
C PRO A 449 -22.21 35.36 12.34
N LEU A 450 -21.96 34.69 13.46
CA LEU A 450 -22.49 33.36 13.74
C LEU A 450 -23.45 33.40 14.92
N GLU A 451 -24.25 32.34 15.04
CA GLU A 451 -25.16 32.16 16.16
C GLU A 451 -25.10 30.71 16.62
N VAL A 452 -25.03 30.50 17.94
CA VAL A 452 -25.18 29.19 18.55
C VAL A 452 -26.60 29.05 19.09
N GLN A 453 -27.35 28.09 18.58
CA GLN A 453 -28.72 27.77 19.03
C GLN A 453 -28.73 26.47 19.82
N PHE A 454 -29.00 26.55 21.12
CA PHE A 454 -29.28 25.37 21.95
C PHE A 454 -30.71 24.89 21.72
N ILE A 455 -30.87 23.57 21.64
CA ILE A 455 -32.16 22.90 21.43
C ILE A 455 -32.64 22.25 22.74
N GLY A 456 -33.94 21.91 22.80
CA GLY A 456 -34.51 21.13 23.88
C GLY A 456 -34.96 21.97 25.08
N THR A 457 -34.68 21.48 26.29
CA THR A 457 -35.18 22.05 27.56
C THR A 457 -34.44 23.31 28.00
N TRP A 458 -33.34 23.65 27.31
CA TRP A 458 -32.55 24.86 27.57
C TRP A 458 -32.36 25.69 26.28
N PRO A 459 -33.44 26.18 25.66
CA PRO A 459 -33.33 26.96 24.43
C PRO A 459 -32.64 28.29 24.73
N ARG A 460 -31.45 28.45 24.17
CA ARG A 460 -30.62 29.64 24.35
C ARG A 460 -29.94 29.96 23.04
N VAL A 461 -29.91 31.26 22.73
CA VAL A 461 -29.15 31.80 21.62
C VAL A 461 -27.91 32.49 22.17
N VAL A 462 -26.74 32.16 21.61
CA VAL A 462 -25.47 32.86 21.87
C VAL A 462 -25.01 33.48 20.56
N ALA A 463 -25.04 34.81 20.49
CA ALA A 463 -24.46 35.54 19.37
C ALA A 463 -22.94 35.42 19.40
N VAL A 464 -22.34 35.20 18.23
CA VAL A 464 -20.90 35.13 18.03
C VAL A 464 -20.54 36.23 17.03
N GLU A 465 -19.87 37.26 17.53
CA GLU A 465 -19.52 38.42 16.73
C GLU A 465 -18.61 38.05 15.55
N ALA A 466 -18.84 38.71 14.42
CA ALA A 466 -17.97 38.58 13.26
C ALA A 466 -16.55 39.05 13.60
N ARG A 467 -15.55 38.39 13.03
CA ARG A 467 -14.14 38.74 13.27
C ARG A 467 -13.85 40.14 12.75
N ARG A 468 -13.21 40.97 13.56
CA ARG A 468 -12.91 42.35 13.17
C ARG A 468 -11.70 42.38 12.25
N ARG A 469 -11.72 43.30 11.27
CA ARG A 469 -10.59 43.52 10.35
C ARG A 469 -9.25 43.72 11.07
N SER A 470 -9.27 44.38 12.23
CA SER A 470 -8.07 44.65 13.06
C SER A 470 -7.44 43.41 13.70
N GLU A 471 -8.16 42.28 13.73
CA GLU A 471 -7.70 41.01 14.29
C GLU A 471 -7.11 40.08 13.22
N CYS A 472 -7.20 40.49 11.95
CA CYS A 472 -6.72 39.74 10.80
C CYS A 472 -5.36 40.28 10.32
N ILE A 473 -4.57 39.42 9.69
CA ILE A 473 -3.38 39.85 8.95
C ILE A 473 -3.82 40.55 7.65
N LEU A 474 -3.27 41.75 7.40
CA LEU A 474 -3.64 42.56 6.23
C LEU A 474 -3.22 41.91 4.90
N GLN A 475 -2.07 41.24 4.92
CA GLN A 475 -1.53 40.54 3.76
C GLN A 475 -0.93 39.21 4.24
N VAL A 476 -1.54 38.12 3.77
CA VAL A 476 -1.04 36.77 4.01
C VAL A 476 0.24 36.57 3.19
N PRO A 477 1.26 35.84 3.70
CA PRO A 477 2.42 35.46 2.91
C PRO A 477 2.00 34.71 1.64
N VAL A 478 2.65 35.03 0.52
CA VAL A 478 2.38 34.38 -0.77
C VAL A 478 3.02 33.00 -0.78
N GLN A 479 2.33 32.00 -1.34
CA GLN A 479 2.92 30.69 -1.58
C GLN A 479 4.16 30.83 -2.46
N ARG A 480 5.29 30.26 -2.02
CA ARG A 480 6.52 30.26 -2.81
C ARG A 480 6.42 29.18 -3.89
N SER A 481 6.65 29.56 -5.14
CA SER A 481 6.82 28.64 -6.26
C SER A 481 8.23 28.77 -6.82
N TYR A 482 9.04 27.71 -6.74
CA TYR A 482 10.44 27.74 -7.16
C TYR A 482 10.92 26.38 -7.70
N GLN A 483 11.90 26.43 -8.59
CA GLN A 483 12.63 25.27 -9.09
C GLN A 483 13.81 24.92 -8.17
N PRO A 484 14.27 23.66 -8.16
CA PRO A 484 15.43 23.28 -7.35
C PRO A 484 16.69 24.04 -7.78
N ALA A 485 17.57 24.34 -6.82
CA ALA A 485 18.80 25.09 -7.07
C ALA A 485 19.89 24.24 -7.75
N ALA A 486 19.82 22.91 -7.63
CA ALA A 486 20.79 21.97 -8.20
C ALA A 486 20.14 21.13 -9.30
N GLY A 487 20.85 20.98 -10.43
CA GLY A 487 20.49 20.04 -11.48
C GLY A 487 20.96 18.62 -11.19
N LEU A 488 20.41 17.65 -11.92
CA LEU A 488 20.94 16.29 -11.92
C LEU A 488 22.21 16.23 -12.77
N ASP A 489 23.18 15.42 -12.34
CA ASP A 489 24.39 15.17 -13.12
C ASP A 489 24.08 14.16 -14.24
N GLU A 490 24.09 14.62 -15.49
CA GLU A 490 23.62 13.86 -16.67
C GLU A 490 24.65 12.84 -17.20
N GLN A 491 25.85 12.73 -16.61
CA GLN A 491 26.96 11.97 -17.18
C GLN A 491 27.18 10.56 -16.61
N CYS A 492 26.15 9.92 -16.05
CA CYS A 492 26.25 8.57 -15.46
C CYS A 492 25.45 7.53 -16.24
N GLN A 493 25.90 6.27 -16.22
CA GLN A 493 25.10 5.13 -16.67
C GLN A 493 23.78 5.09 -15.88
N THR A 494 22.66 4.96 -16.61
CA THR A 494 21.32 4.85 -16.02
C THR A 494 20.76 3.45 -16.16
N ILE A 495 19.89 3.08 -15.22
CA ILE A 495 19.04 1.90 -15.28
C ILE A 495 17.58 2.34 -15.17
N ARG A 496 16.67 1.53 -15.70
CA ARG A 496 15.23 1.77 -15.61
C ARG A 496 14.64 1.21 -14.34
N HIS A 497 13.84 2.00 -13.63
CA HIS A 497 13.12 1.57 -12.44
C HIS A 497 11.75 2.26 -12.30
N PRO A 498 10.70 1.62 -11.75
CA PRO A 498 9.49 2.33 -11.36
C PRO A 498 9.78 3.41 -10.31
N LEU A 499 9.19 4.59 -10.47
CA LEU A 499 9.35 5.71 -9.54
C LEU A 499 8.88 5.35 -8.12
N GLY A 500 7.77 4.60 -8.01
CA GLY A 500 7.14 4.18 -6.75
C GLY A 500 8.00 3.29 -5.84
N ASP A 501 9.09 2.72 -6.38
CA ASP A 501 10.04 1.95 -5.58
C ASP A 501 10.99 2.84 -4.77
N LEU A 502 11.13 4.12 -5.15
CA LEU A 502 12.00 5.11 -4.50
C LEU A 502 11.22 6.11 -3.66
N VAL A 503 9.99 6.42 -4.09
CA VAL A 503 9.14 7.44 -3.45
C VAL A 503 7.77 6.90 -3.14
N PHE A 504 7.19 7.44 -2.08
CA PHE A 504 5.77 7.46 -1.88
C PHE A 504 5.19 8.73 -2.51
N ALA A 505 3.90 8.69 -2.84
CA ALA A 505 3.18 9.83 -3.35
C ALA A 505 1.73 9.87 -2.86
N ARG A 506 1.16 11.08 -2.79
CA ARG A 506 -0.24 11.29 -2.46
C ARG A 506 -0.80 12.45 -3.27
N SER A 507 -2.04 12.33 -3.71
CA SER A 507 -2.77 13.41 -4.36
C SER A 507 -4.20 13.54 -3.83
N GLY A 508 -4.78 14.71 -4.05
CA GLY A 508 -6.15 15.06 -3.67
C GLY A 508 -6.64 16.30 -4.40
N ASP A 509 -7.95 16.53 -4.38
CA ASP A 509 -8.56 17.70 -4.98
C ASP A 509 -8.50 18.93 -4.07
N LYS A 510 -8.56 20.11 -4.69
CA LYS A 510 -8.79 21.37 -3.99
C LYS A 510 -9.70 22.24 -4.83
N GLY A 511 -10.99 21.88 -4.86
CA GLY A 511 -11.95 22.46 -5.80
C GLY A 511 -11.61 22.05 -7.23
N GLY A 512 -11.35 23.02 -8.10
CA GLY A 512 -10.95 22.77 -9.50
C GLY A 512 -9.47 22.41 -9.72
N ASN A 513 -8.69 22.34 -8.64
CA ASN A 513 -7.24 22.10 -8.66
C ASN A 513 -6.92 20.72 -8.08
N ALA A 514 -5.73 20.20 -8.35
CA ALA A 514 -5.23 18.99 -7.69
C ALA A 514 -3.88 19.26 -7.03
N ASN A 515 -3.68 18.71 -5.83
CA ASN A 515 -2.40 18.75 -5.15
C ASN A 515 -1.69 17.40 -5.26
N VAL A 516 -0.36 17.43 -5.32
CA VAL A 516 0.46 16.23 -5.48
C VAL A 516 1.72 16.34 -4.63
N GLY A 517 1.92 15.42 -3.68
CA GLY A 517 3.11 15.32 -2.86
C GLY A 517 3.90 14.04 -3.16
N PHE A 518 5.22 14.15 -3.25
CA PHE A 518 6.17 13.03 -3.36
C PHE A 518 7.16 13.10 -2.21
N TRP A 519 7.47 11.97 -1.58
CA TRP A 519 8.51 11.91 -0.57
C TRP A 519 9.29 10.61 -0.63
N VAL A 520 10.56 10.70 -0.26
CA VAL A 520 11.47 9.57 -0.36
C VAL A 520 11.20 8.52 0.72
N ARG A 521 11.35 7.25 0.33
CA ARG A 521 11.36 6.12 1.26
C ARG A 521 12.62 6.11 2.14
N ASN A 522 13.74 6.61 1.59
CA ASN A 522 15.03 6.73 2.27
C ASN A 522 15.52 8.17 2.17
N SER A 523 15.87 8.79 3.30
CA SER A 523 16.35 10.18 3.36
C SER A 523 17.58 10.46 2.49
N ALA A 524 18.42 9.45 2.23
CA ALA A 524 19.57 9.59 1.32
C ALA A 524 19.16 9.95 -0.11
N ALA A 525 17.92 9.63 -0.51
CA ALA A 525 17.37 9.97 -1.82
C ALA A 525 16.88 11.42 -1.92
N TRP A 526 16.83 12.17 -0.80
CA TRP A 526 16.24 13.51 -0.77
C TRP A 526 16.87 14.47 -1.79
N PRO A 527 18.21 14.61 -1.90
CA PRO A 527 18.81 15.52 -2.87
C PRO A 527 18.44 15.16 -4.32
N TRP A 528 18.33 13.86 -4.61
CA TRP A 528 17.89 13.38 -5.92
C TRP A 528 16.43 13.75 -6.18
N LEU A 529 15.51 13.46 -5.25
CA LEU A 529 14.10 13.77 -5.43
C LEU A 529 13.88 15.27 -5.64
N GLN A 530 14.57 16.08 -4.84
CA GLN A 530 14.52 17.54 -4.92
C GLN A 530 14.91 18.03 -6.33
N ALA A 531 16.03 17.54 -6.87
CA ALA A 531 16.52 17.91 -8.20
C ALA A 531 15.68 17.32 -9.35
N PHE A 532 15.18 16.09 -9.20
CA PHE A 532 14.43 15.36 -10.22
C PHE A 532 13.02 15.92 -10.42
N MET A 533 12.29 16.17 -9.34
CA MET A 533 10.89 16.61 -9.41
C MET A 533 10.79 18.12 -9.63
N THR A 534 11.03 18.56 -10.86
CA THR A 534 10.76 19.93 -11.34
C THR A 534 9.31 20.06 -11.83
N SER A 535 8.84 21.29 -12.09
CA SER A 535 7.51 21.49 -12.71
C SER A 535 7.42 20.92 -14.12
N SER A 536 8.50 20.98 -14.91
CA SER A 536 8.58 20.33 -16.24
C SER A 536 8.47 18.82 -16.09
N ARG A 537 9.18 18.24 -15.12
CA ARG A 537 9.15 16.80 -14.90
C ARG A 537 7.78 16.31 -14.48
N LEU A 538 7.05 17.08 -13.67
CA LEU A 538 5.66 16.76 -13.33
C LEU A 538 4.78 16.72 -14.59
N ALA A 539 4.89 17.71 -15.48
CA ALA A 539 4.15 17.74 -16.75
C ALA A 539 4.50 16.54 -17.64
N GLU A 540 5.78 16.17 -17.75
CA GLU A 540 6.23 14.98 -18.47
C GLU A 540 5.64 13.69 -17.90
N LEU A 541 5.48 13.59 -16.57
CA LEU A 541 4.89 12.43 -15.91
C LEU A 541 3.36 12.34 -16.10
N PHE A 542 2.68 13.46 -16.34
CA PHE A 542 1.27 13.45 -16.77
C PHE A 542 1.10 13.02 -18.23
N ALA A 543 2.14 13.18 -19.07
CA ALA A 543 2.14 12.77 -20.47
C ALA A 543 0.88 13.28 -21.23
N ASP A 544 0.07 12.36 -21.77
CA ASP A 544 -1.12 12.69 -22.57
C ASP A 544 -2.24 13.37 -21.75
N ASP A 545 -2.19 13.30 -20.41
CA ASP A 545 -3.14 13.97 -19.52
C ASP A 545 -2.77 15.45 -19.26
N TRP A 546 -1.59 15.90 -19.71
CA TRP A 546 -1.13 17.28 -19.57
C TRP A 546 -1.74 18.22 -20.61
N ASP A 547 -2.06 19.45 -20.21
CA ASP A 547 -2.52 20.53 -21.08
C ASP A 547 -1.76 21.82 -20.71
N GLU A 548 -1.28 22.57 -21.71
CA GLU A 548 -0.51 23.80 -21.53
C GLU A 548 -1.28 24.91 -20.78
N LYS A 549 -2.62 24.81 -20.72
CA LYS A 549 -3.44 25.74 -19.93
C LYS A 549 -3.27 25.56 -18.42
N TYR A 550 -2.76 24.42 -17.96
CA TYR A 550 -2.56 24.16 -16.54
C TYR A 550 -1.39 24.99 -16.01
N THR A 551 -1.51 25.46 -14.78
CA THR A 551 -0.42 26.15 -14.07
C THR A 551 0.00 25.33 -12.86
N VAL A 552 1.30 25.32 -12.57
CA VAL A 552 1.88 24.53 -11.48
C VAL A 552 2.57 25.44 -10.48
N GLU A 553 2.23 25.27 -9.22
CA GLU A 553 3.00 25.80 -8.09
C GLU A 553 3.80 24.65 -7.48
N ARG A 554 5.07 24.91 -7.15
CA ARG A 554 5.99 23.90 -6.58
C ARG A 554 6.64 24.42 -5.30
N CYS A 555 6.60 23.61 -4.24
CA CYS A 555 7.31 23.88 -2.99
C CYS A 555 7.95 22.60 -2.40
N GLU A 556 8.75 22.77 -1.34
CA GLU A 556 9.48 21.67 -0.70
C GLU A 556 9.26 21.67 0.81
N PHE A 557 9.23 20.47 1.40
CA PHE A 557 9.21 20.25 2.84
C PHE A 557 10.49 19.50 3.22
N ALA A 558 11.58 20.24 3.41
CA ALA A 558 12.92 19.65 3.59
C ALA A 558 12.99 18.68 4.78
N LEU A 559 12.35 19.00 5.91
CA LEU A 559 12.33 18.13 7.11
C LEU A 559 11.45 16.88 6.94
N LEU A 560 10.59 16.86 5.91
CA LEU A 560 9.79 15.69 5.53
C LEU A 560 10.39 14.93 4.35
N HIS A 561 11.46 15.47 3.74
CA HIS A 561 12.05 15.02 2.49
C HIS A 561 11.00 14.87 1.36
N ALA A 562 10.15 15.90 1.23
CA ALA A 562 9.04 15.90 0.27
C ALA A 562 9.07 17.09 -0.69
N VAL A 563 8.63 16.86 -1.92
CA VAL A 563 8.31 17.90 -2.93
C VAL A 563 6.80 17.89 -3.14
N HIS A 564 6.19 19.07 -3.16
CA HIS A 564 4.75 19.22 -3.31
C HIS A 564 4.40 20.18 -4.45
N PHE A 565 3.31 19.88 -5.13
CA PHE A 565 2.79 20.60 -6.27
C PHE A 565 1.31 20.90 -6.13
N VAL A 566 0.88 22.02 -6.71
CA VAL A 566 -0.52 22.32 -6.97
C VAL A 566 -0.69 22.53 -8.47
N VAL A 567 -1.51 21.71 -9.11
CA VAL A 567 -1.87 21.82 -10.52
C VAL A 567 -3.25 22.50 -10.61
N LYS A 568 -3.27 23.73 -11.11
CA LYS A 568 -4.51 24.52 -11.15
C LYS A 568 -5.34 24.22 -12.40
N GLY A 569 -6.65 24.08 -12.19
CA GLY A 569 -7.65 23.91 -13.26
C GLY A 569 -7.75 22.50 -13.87
N ILE A 570 -6.93 21.54 -13.45
CA ILE A 570 -6.97 20.17 -13.96
C ILE A 570 -8.29 19.46 -13.66
N LEU A 571 -8.96 19.79 -12.53
CA LEU A 571 -10.27 19.25 -12.16
C LEU A 571 -11.44 20.16 -12.58
N GLN A 572 -11.22 21.08 -13.52
CA GLN A 572 -12.23 21.97 -14.09
C GLN A 572 -12.95 22.81 -13.01
N ASP A 573 -14.28 22.73 -12.93
CA ASP A 573 -15.10 23.40 -11.92
C ASP A 573 -15.29 22.53 -10.67
N GLY A 574 -14.46 21.50 -10.45
CA GLY A 574 -14.46 20.63 -9.26
C GLY A 574 -15.30 19.35 -9.40
N VAL A 575 -15.22 18.50 -8.37
CA VAL A 575 -15.75 17.12 -8.32
C VAL A 575 -17.17 16.97 -8.87
N SER A 576 -18.09 17.89 -8.54
CA SER A 576 -19.51 17.78 -8.91
C SER A 576 -19.82 18.06 -10.38
N SER A 577 -18.83 18.55 -11.14
CA SER A 577 -18.96 18.93 -12.55
C SER A 577 -17.81 18.45 -13.44
N SER A 578 -16.79 17.80 -12.87
CA SER A 578 -15.63 17.32 -13.63
C SER A 578 -16.03 16.25 -14.65
N SER A 579 -15.51 16.38 -15.88
CA SER A 579 -15.62 15.33 -16.88
C SER A 579 -14.57 14.23 -16.73
N ILE A 580 -13.54 14.44 -15.91
CA ILE A 580 -12.48 13.46 -15.64
C ILE A 580 -13.03 12.34 -14.74
N LEU A 581 -12.68 11.09 -15.04
CA LEU A 581 -13.17 9.93 -14.29
C LEU A 581 -12.84 10.02 -12.79
N ASP A 582 -11.60 10.38 -12.45
CA ASP A 582 -11.20 10.67 -11.07
C ASP A 582 -11.33 12.16 -10.76
N GLY A 583 -12.57 12.60 -10.57
CA GLY A 583 -12.88 13.99 -10.20
C GLY A 583 -12.33 14.42 -8.84
N PHE A 584 -11.93 13.48 -7.97
CA PHE A 584 -11.30 13.74 -6.66
C PHE A 584 -9.76 13.81 -6.72
N GLY A 585 -9.16 13.52 -7.89
CA GLY A 585 -7.71 13.52 -8.06
C GLY A 585 -6.95 12.53 -7.17
N LYS A 586 -7.61 11.53 -6.57
CA LYS A 586 -7.01 10.60 -5.59
C LYS A 586 -6.05 9.58 -6.21
N SER A 587 -6.17 9.34 -7.51
CA SER A 587 -5.42 8.37 -8.30
C SER A 587 -4.40 9.02 -9.26
N MET A 588 -4.30 10.36 -9.29
CA MET A 588 -3.40 11.08 -10.21
C MET A 588 -1.94 10.63 -10.12
N VAL A 589 -1.44 10.35 -8.90
CA VAL A 589 -0.07 9.87 -8.72
C VAL A 589 0.12 8.41 -9.12
N GLY A 590 -0.95 7.63 -9.25
CA GLY A 590 -0.90 6.19 -9.50
C GLY A 590 -0.17 5.83 -10.79
N ALA A 591 -0.47 6.53 -11.89
CA ALA A 591 0.24 6.36 -13.15
C ALA A 591 1.71 6.81 -13.05
N MET A 592 1.97 7.92 -12.38
CA MET A 592 3.31 8.50 -12.24
C MET A 592 4.25 7.57 -11.46
N VAL A 593 3.80 7.00 -10.35
CA VAL A 593 4.63 6.10 -9.54
C VAL A 593 4.80 4.72 -10.18
N ALA A 594 3.85 4.29 -11.03
CA ALA A 594 4.00 3.09 -11.85
C ALA A 594 4.93 3.30 -13.06
N GLY A 595 5.13 4.56 -13.46
CA GLY A 595 5.98 4.95 -14.58
C GLY A 595 7.46 4.60 -14.34
N TRP A 596 8.12 4.13 -15.41
CA TRP A 596 9.54 3.83 -15.40
C TRP A 596 10.35 5.11 -15.60
N ILE A 597 11.35 5.31 -14.76
CA ILE A 597 12.31 6.42 -14.84
C ILE A 597 13.72 5.89 -15.09
N GLU A 598 14.55 6.71 -15.73
CA GLU A 598 15.99 6.48 -15.82
C GLU A 598 16.66 6.99 -14.53
N LEU A 599 17.39 6.12 -13.84
CA LEU A 599 18.06 6.40 -12.58
C LEU A 599 19.54 6.04 -12.69
N SER A 600 20.46 6.86 -12.16
CA SER A 600 21.88 6.48 -12.22
C SER A 600 22.11 5.15 -11.48
N GLU A 601 22.99 4.31 -12.03
CA GLU A 601 23.28 2.99 -11.47
C GLU A 601 23.83 3.10 -10.03
N MET A 602 24.61 4.14 -9.74
CA MET A 602 25.13 4.41 -8.40
C MET A 602 24.01 4.77 -7.39
N LEU A 603 23.03 5.57 -7.82
CA LEU A 603 21.84 5.87 -7.01
C LEU A 603 21.02 4.61 -6.78
N ALA A 604 20.78 3.81 -7.83
CA ALA A 604 20.09 2.53 -7.71
C ALA A 604 20.80 1.58 -6.72
N LEU A 605 22.11 1.42 -6.85
CA LEU A 605 22.91 0.60 -5.95
C LEU A 605 22.83 1.11 -4.49
N GLY A 606 22.77 2.42 -4.28
CA GLY A 606 22.59 3.04 -2.97
C GLY A 606 21.18 2.88 -2.38
N PHE A 607 20.16 2.69 -3.22
CA PHE A 607 18.77 2.50 -2.78
C PHE A 607 18.37 1.03 -2.57
N TYR A 608 18.95 0.11 -3.35
CA TYR A 608 18.61 -1.32 -3.29
C TYR A 608 19.54 -2.15 -2.41
N ARG A 609 20.74 -1.66 -2.09
CA ARG A 609 21.63 -2.33 -1.15
C ARG A 609 21.36 -1.82 0.26
N ALA A 610 21.21 -2.76 1.19
CA ALA A 610 21.27 -2.43 2.60
C ALA A 610 22.64 -1.77 2.87
N LEU A 611 22.63 -0.49 3.27
CA LEU A 611 23.85 0.29 3.52
C LEU A 611 24.18 0.25 5.00
N ARG A 612 25.46 0.16 5.34
CA ARG A 612 25.90 0.28 6.73
C ARG A 612 25.89 1.74 7.16
N ASN A 613 25.21 2.04 8.25
CA ASN A 613 25.28 3.35 8.88
C ASN A 613 26.60 3.57 9.65
N SER A 614 26.75 4.74 10.27
CA SER A 614 27.95 5.11 11.05
C SER A 614 28.25 4.18 12.23
N THR A 615 27.29 3.33 12.64
CA THR A 615 27.46 2.30 13.68
C THR A 615 27.80 0.91 13.11
N GLY A 616 27.89 0.78 11.78
CA GLY A 616 28.17 -0.46 11.07
C GLY A 616 26.94 -1.36 10.84
N ARG A 617 25.73 -0.90 11.16
CA ARG A 617 24.46 -1.63 10.99
C ARG A 617 23.81 -1.35 9.64
N TYR A 618 23.19 -2.37 9.06
CA TYR A 618 22.42 -2.25 7.82
C TYR A 618 21.13 -1.43 8.06
N GLU A 619 20.97 -0.31 7.34
CA GLU A 619 19.73 0.46 7.24
C GLU A 619 18.93 0.04 5.99
N ASN A 620 17.60 0.21 6.05
CA ASN A 620 16.66 -0.09 4.95
C ASN A 620 16.52 -1.58 4.56
N VAL A 621 16.60 -2.48 5.54
CA VAL A 621 16.26 -3.90 5.33
C VAL A 621 14.74 -4.03 5.25
N ASP A 622 14.24 -4.54 4.13
CA ASP A 622 12.84 -4.95 3.96
C ASP A 622 12.77 -6.40 3.49
N PHE A 623 12.73 -7.31 4.45
CA PHE A 623 12.69 -8.76 4.19
C PHE A 623 11.48 -9.18 3.33
N ARG A 624 10.41 -8.37 3.26
CA ARG A 624 9.23 -8.67 2.42
C ARG A 624 9.60 -8.63 0.95
N LYS A 625 10.62 -7.87 0.56
CA LYS A 625 11.14 -7.84 -0.82
C LYS A 625 11.94 -9.10 -1.17
N ALA A 626 12.53 -9.77 -0.18
CA ALA A 626 13.29 -11.00 -0.39
C ALA A 626 12.36 -12.20 -0.63
N ILE A 627 11.28 -12.31 0.14
CA ILE A 627 10.30 -13.38 -0.03
C ILE A 627 9.60 -13.20 -1.37
N GLY A 628 9.64 -14.23 -2.21
CA GLY A 628 9.06 -14.13 -3.54
C GLY A 628 10.07 -13.92 -4.66
N PHE A 629 11.28 -13.43 -4.33
CA PHE A 629 12.32 -13.16 -5.30
C PHE A 629 12.66 -14.40 -6.11
N GLN A 630 12.69 -14.24 -7.44
CA GLN A 630 13.04 -15.30 -8.38
C GLN A 630 14.44 -15.06 -8.91
N TYR A 631 15.30 -16.07 -8.78
CA TYR A 631 16.61 -16.05 -9.43
C TYR A 631 16.45 -16.21 -10.94
N PRO A 632 17.43 -15.74 -11.73
CA PRO A 632 17.51 -16.08 -13.15
C PRO A 632 17.37 -17.59 -13.36
N PRO A 633 16.50 -18.05 -14.29
CA PRO A 633 16.35 -19.48 -14.57
C PRO A 633 17.67 -20.11 -15.02
N VAL A 634 17.96 -21.32 -14.53
CA VAL A 634 19.19 -22.04 -14.88
C VAL A 634 18.86 -23.10 -15.94
N LYS A 635 19.36 -22.92 -17.16
CA LYS A 635 19.19 -23.90 -18.24
C LYS A 635 19.94 -25.20 -17.92
N CYS A 636 19.31 -26.33 -18.22
CA CYS A 636 19.80 -27.65 -17.87
C CYS A 636 19.78 -28.58 -19.09
N SER A 637 20.83 -29.38 -19.26
CA SER A 637 20.83 -30.49 -20.22
C SER A 637 21.72 -31.64 -19.75
N TYR A 638 21.34 -32.86 -20.11
CA TYR A 638 22.08 -34.07 -19.78
C TYR A 638 21.82 -35.18 -20.79
N ASN A 639 22.77 -36.09 -20.92
CA ASN A 639 22.68 -37.26 -21.77
C ASN A 639 22.67 -38.55 -20.94
N ARG A 640 22.62 -39.70 -21.62
CA ARG A 640 22.61 -41.02 -20.96
C ARG A 640 23.89 -41.31 -20.18
N ARG A 641 25.04 -40.77 -20.62
CA ARG A 641 26.33 -40.93 -19.91
C ARG A 641 26.32 -40.19 -18.57
N ASP A 642 25.67 -39.03 -18.50
CA ASP A 642 25.58 -38.25 -17.26
C ASP A 642 24.81 -39.01 -16.17
N VAL A 643 23.69 -39.66 -16.53
CA VAL A 643 22.90 -40.45 -15.56
C VAL A 643 23.64 -41.71 -15.11
N LEU A 644 24.41 -42.35 -15.99
CA LEU A 644 25.27 -43.49 -15.67
C LEU A 644 26.42 -43.09 -14.73
N LEU A 645 27.09 -41.98 -15.04
CA LEU A 645 28.18 -41.43 -14.24
C LEU A 645 27.70 -41.10 -12.83
N PHE A 646 26.54 -40.45 -12.70
CA PHE A 646 25.95 -40.13 -11.41
C PHE A 646 25.63 -41.40 -10.60
N ALA A 647 24.97 -42.39 -11.20
CA ALA A 647 24.67 -43.65 -10.51
C ALA A 647 25.94 -44.34 -10.01
N ASN A 648 27.00 -44.36 -10.82
CA ASN A 648 28.29 -44.92 -10.43
C ASN A 648 28.92 -44.13 -9.26
N ALA A 649 28.93 -42.80 -9.36
CA ALA A 649 29.56 -41.90 -8.39
C ALA A 649 28.93 -41.96 -6.98
N ILE A 650 27.66 -42.36 -6.87
CA ILE A 650 26.94 -42.47 -5.59
C ILE A 650 26.98 -43.89 -5.00
N GLY A 651 27.74 -44.81 -5.62
CA GLY A 651 27.97 -46.15 -5.09
C GLY A 651 26.98 -47.23 -5.53
N VAL A 652 26.20 -47.00 -6.59
CA VAL A 652 25.33 -48.06 -7.16
C VAL A 652 26.19 -49.24 -7.60
N GLN A 653 25.74 -50.45 -7.26
CA GLN A 653 26.52 -51.67 -7.42
C GLN A 653 26.07 -52.51 -8.62
N ARG A 654 26.89 -53.51 -8.96
CA ARG A 654 26.69 -54.41 -10.12
C ARG A 654 25.33 -55.12 -10.13
N ASP A 655 24.72 -55.35 -8.97
CA ASP A 655 23.40 -55.99 -8.86
C ASP A 655 22.21 -55.05 -9.19
N GLU A 656 22.48 -53.77 -9.44
CA GLU A 656 21.50 -52.74 -9.81
C GLU A 656 21.73 -52.24 -11.25
N LEU A 657 21.96 -53.15 -12.20
CA LEU A 657 22.29 -52.83 -13.61
C LEU A 657 21.28 -51.90 -14.30
N HIS A 658 20.02 -51.84 -13.83
CA HIS A 658 19.03 -50.90 -14.36
C HIS A 658 19.39 -49.43 -14.15
N PHE A 659 20.39 -49.10 -13.33
CA PHE A 659 20.97 -47.76 -13.23
C PHE A 659 22.33 -47.62 -13.93
N LEU A 660 23.01 -48.73 -14.23
CA LEU A 660 24.41 -48.75 -14.70
C LEU A 660 24.60 -49.25 -16.14
N TYR A 661 23.54 -49.74 -16.79
CA TYR A 661 23.60 -50.28 -18.14
C TYR A 661 22.44 -49.76 -18.98
N GLU A 662 22.77 -48.95 -19.98
CA GLU A 662 21.82 -48.24 -20.82
C GLU A 662 20.94 -49.17 -21.68
N LEU A 663 21.39 -50.39 -21.96
CA LEU A 663 20.58 -51.37 -22.69
C LEU A 663 19.76 -52.29 -21.77
N HIS A 664 19.80 -52.09 -20.45
CA HIS A 664 18.94 -52.83 -19.53
C HIS A 664 17.45 -52.51 -19.83
N PRO A 665 16.54 -53.49 -19.89
CA PRO A 665 15.13 -53.27 -20.25
C PRO A 665 14.36 -52.36 -19.28
N LYS A 666 14.91 -52.15 -18.08
CA LYS A 666 14.39 -51.23 -17.06
C LYS A 666 15.32 -50.04 -16.80
N PHE A 667 16.18 -49.68 -17.76
CA PHE A 667 17.14 -48.60 -17.58
C PHE A 667 16.44 -47.30 -17.15
N ALA A 668 16.90 -46.70 -16.07
CA ALA A 668 16.29 -45.53 -15.46
C ALA A 668 17.35 -44.59 -14.90
N ALA A 669 17.04 -43.29 -14.84
CA ALA A 669 17.84 -42.34 -14.09
C ALA A 669 17.62 -42.54 -12.59
N PHE A 670 18.67 -42.34 -11.78
CA PHE A 670 18.52 -42.36 -10.33
C PHE A 670 17.69 -41.14 -9.87
N PRO A 671 16.66 -41.30 -9.00
CA PRO A 671 15.67 -40.24 -8.79
C PRO A 671 16.23 -38.91 -8.30
N THR A 672 17.31 -38.91 -7.53
CA THR A 672 17.91 -37.70 -6.97
C THR A 672 18.89 -36.96 -7.90
N PHE A 673 19.16 -37.49 -9.10
CA PHE A 673 20.02 -36.83 -10.10
C PHE A 673 19.71 -35.35 -10.38
N PRO A 674 18.43 -34.88 -10.40
CA PRO A 674 18.11 -33.48 -10.63
C PRO A 674 18.80 -32.48 -9.70
N ILE A 675 19.19 -32.89 -8.48
CA ILE A 675 19.86 -32.00 -7.53
C ILE A 675 21.21 -31.46 -8.05
N ASN A 676 21.84 -32.19 -8.97
CA ASN A 676 23.13 -31.83 -9.57
C ASN A 676 22.99 -30.90 -10.78
N LEU A 677 21.80 -30.80 -11.38
CA LEU A 677 21.59 -30.03 -12.61
C LEU A 677 21.78 -28.52 -12.41
N GLY A 678 21.58 -28.02 -11.19
CA GLY A 678 21.91 -26.62 -10.86
C GLY A 678 23.40 -26.29 -11.00
N PHE A 679 24.28 -27.28 -10.81
CA PHE A 679 25.72 -27.15 -10.98
C PHE A 679 26.15 -27.46 -12.42
N LYS A 680 25.67 -28.59 -12.96
CA LYS A 680 26.02 -29.05 -14.31
C LYS A 680 25.53 -28.10 -15.41
N GLN A 681 24.36 -27.50 -15.23
CA GLN A 681 23.69 -26.66 -16.22
C GLN A 681 23.60 -27.39 -17.58
N THR A 682 24.04 -26.76 -18.67
CA THR A 682 24.06 -27.35 -20.01
C THR A 682 25.42 -27.91 -20.41
N ASP A 683 26.44 -27.79 -19.55
CA ASP A 683 27.81 -28.14 -19.89
C ASP A 683 28.01 -29.64 -20.06
N GLN A 684 28.89 -29.98 -20.99
CA GLN A 684 29.36 -31.34 -21.24
C GLN A 684 30.84 -31.51 -20.85
N ASP A 685 31.47 -30.44 -20.38
CA ASP A 685 32.88 -30.39 -19.98
C ASP A 685 33.02 -29.85 -18.54
N VAL A 686 34.25 -29.86 -18.02
CA VAL A 686 34.62 -29.20 -16.76
C VAL A 686 34.57 -27.68 -16.92
N PHE A 687 34.35 -26.97 -15.82
CA PHE A 687 34.34 -25.50 -15.81
C PHE A 687 34.95 -24.93 -14.52
N ASP A 688 35.31 -23.64 -14.56
CA ASP A 688 35.76 -22.92 -13.37
C ASP A 688 34.56 -22.62 -12.45
N PHE A 689 34.49 -23.36 -11.35
CA PHE A 689 33.42 -23.23 -10.36
C PHE A 689 33.39 -21.84 -9.71
N ILE A 690 34.55 -21.27 -9.39
CA ILE A 690 34.63 -19.97 -8.69
C ILE A 690 34.20 -18.86 -9.64
N ALA A 691 34.68 -18.86 -10.88
CA ALA A 691 34.30 -17.86 -11.88
C ALA A 691 32.81 -17.94 -12.25
N ARG A 692 32.22 -19.13 -12.21
CA ARG A 692 30.79 -19.33 -12.48
C ARG A 692 29.88 -18.98 -11.30
N THR A 693 30.41 -18.99 -10.08
CA THR A 693 29.64 -18.64 -8.88
C THR A 693 29.35 -17.14 -8.90
N THR A 694 28.23 -16.75 -9.49
CA THR A 694 27.75 -15.37 -9.49
C THR A 694 26.91 -15.10 -8.26
N THR A 695 27.16 -13.98 -7.59
CA THR A 695 26.30 -13.46 -6.54
C THR A 695 25.16 -12.68 -7.17
N VAL A 696 23.94 -13.21 -7.04
CA VAL A 696 22.72 -12.44 -7.32
C VAL A 696 22.24 -11.87 -6.00
N ASP A 697 22.25 -10.54 -5.88
CA ASP A 697 21.76 -9.84 -4.71
C ASP A 697 20.25 -10.10 -4.56
N VAL A 698 19.84 -10.58 -3.38
CA VAL A 698 18.42 -10.74 -3.04
C VAL A 698 17.92 -9.41 -2.49
N PRO A 699 16.87 -8.80 -3.07
CA PRO A 699 16.41 -7.48 -2.68
C PRO A 699 15.89 -7.47 -1.24
N GLY A 700 16.17 -6.39 -0.51
CA GLY A 700 15.65 -6.16 0.83
C GLY A 700 16.38 -6.89 1.97
N ILE A 701 17.46 -7.62 1.68
CA ILE A 701 18.37 -8.17 2.69
C ILE A 701 19.83 -7.76 2.41
N PRO A 702 20.73 -7.83 3.41
CA PRO A 702 22.15 -7.63 3.17
C PRO A 702 22.70 -8.59 2.10
N PRO A 703 23.73 -8.19 1.32
CA PRO A 703 24.36 -9.07 0.35
C PRO A 703 24.79 -10.39 0.98
N PHE A 704 24.35 -11.50 0.40
CA PHE A 704 24.71 -12.84 0.85
C PHE A 704 26.04 -13.23 0.23
N ASP A 705 27.06 -13.46 1.05
CA ASP A 705 28.36 -13.93 0.63
C ASP A 705 28.37 -15.47 0.59
N PRO A 706 28.37 -16.10 -0.60
CA PRO A 706 28.36 -17.55 -0.72
C PRO A 706 29.67 -18.17 -0.23
N GLN A 707 30.80 -17.45 -0.23
CA GLN A 707 32.09 -17.97 0.26
C GLN A 707 32.09 -18.14 1.78
N ARG A 708 31.25 -17.38 2.48
CA ARG A 708 31.02 -17.49 3.93
C ARG A 708 29.70 -18.17 4.25
N SER A 709 29.28 -19.10 3.39
CA SER A 709 28.05 -19.85 3.57
C SER A 709 28.31 -21.35 3.58
N VAL A 710 27.45 -22.08 4.27
CA VAL A 710 27.40 -23.55 4.21
C VAL A 710 25.99 -24.00 3.89
N ASP A 711 25.88 -25.13 3.20
CA ASP A 711 24.59 -25.79 3.01
C ASP A 711 24.09 -26.31 4.37
N GLY A 712 22.94 -25.81 4.80
CA GLY A 712 22.26 -26.29 6.00
C GLY A 712 21.44 -27.55 5.71
N GLU A 713 20.47 -27.44 4.81
CA GLU A 713 19.54 -28.51 4.46
C GLU A 713 19.31 -28.57 2.94
N ARG A 714 19.09 -29.79 2.43
CA ARG A 714 18.68 -30.04 1.05
C ARG A 714 17.57 -31.07 1.01
N GLY A 715 16.59 -30.84 0.14
CA GLY A 715 15.47 -31.74 -0.10
C GLY A 715 15.11 -31.82 -1.58
N ILE A 716 14.48 -32.93 -1.94
CA ILE A 716 13.91 -33.16 -3.27
C ILE A 716 12.56 -33.87 -3.16
N GLU A 717 11.61 -33.46 -3.99
CA GLU A 717 10.37 -34.17 -4.30
C GLU A 717 10.40 -34.59 -5.77
N ILE A 718 10.19 -35.88 -6.02
CA ILE A 718 10.13 -36.46 -7.36
C ILE A 718 8.68 -36.44 -7.81
N VAL A 719 8.35 -35.48 -8.66
CA VAL A 719 6.99 -35.29 -9.18
C VAL A 719 6.69 -36.30 -10.28
N ARG A 720 7.69 -36.54 -11.15
CA ARG A 720 7.62 -37.51 -12.25
C ARG A 720 8.94 -38.25 -12.40
N PRO A 721 8.93 -39.50 -12.91
CA PRO A 721 10.16 -40.19 -13.28
C PRO A 721 10.99 -39.33 -14.24
N LEU A 722 12.27 -39.19 -13.94
CA LEU A 722 13.17 -38.42 -14.77
C LEU A 722 13.50 -39.21 -16.06
N PRO A 723 13.44 -38.57 -17.24
CA PRO A 723 13.95 -39.14 -18.47
C PRO A 723 15.43 -39.54 -18.35
N VAL A 724 15.86 -40.53 -19.14
CA VAL A 724 17.26 -40.99 -19.14
C VAL A 724 18.18 -40.11 -20.00
N SER A 725 17.61 -39.10 -20.68
CA SER A 725 18.28 -38.08 -21.48
C SER A 725 17.37 -36.87 -21.57
N SER A 726 17.94 -35.67 -21.68
CA SER A 726 17.17 -34.44 -21.95
C SER A 726 16.93 -34.19 -23.44
N GLU A 727 17.26 -35.14 -24.31
CA GLU A 727 17.03 -35.03 -25.76
C GLU A 727 15.55 -34.72 -26.06
N GLY A 728 15.31 -33.66 -26.84
CA GLY A 728 13.97 -33.17 -27.17
C GLY A 728 13.33 -32.24 -26.14
N LEU A 729 13.82 -32.20 -24.90
CA LEU A 729 13.30 -31.35 -23.81
C LEU A 729 13.97 -29.97 -23.79
N ASP A 730 13.32 -28.99 -23.17
CA ASP A 730 13.92 -27.69 -22.86
C ASP A 730 13.82 -27.44 -21.36
N LEU A 731 14.83 -27.93 -20.63
CA LEU A 731 14.81 -27.97 -19.17
C LEU A 731 15.42 -26.71 -18.55
N GLU A 732 14.77 -26.21 -17.52
CA GLU A 732 15.36 -25.19 -16.64
C GLU A 732 14.96 -25.39 -15.18
N ILE A 733 15.82 -24.92 -14.27
CA ILE A 733 15.51 -24.79 -12.85
C ILE A 733 15.08 -23.36 -12.57
N ARG A 734 13.89 -23.20 -11.99
CA ARG A 734 13.37 -21.91 -11.51
C ARG A 734 13.46 -21.86 -10.00
N ASN A 735 14.35 -21.05 -9.46
CA ASN A 735 14.54 -20.91 -8.01
C ASN A 735 13.85 -19.66 -7.48
N LYS A 736 13.26 -19.78 -6.30
CA LYS A 736 12.56 -18.72 -5.59
C LYS A 736 12.94 -18.71 -4.12
N VAL A 737 13.19 -17.52 -3.57
CA VAL A 737 13.39 -17.33 -2.13
C VAL A 737 12.04 -17.44 -1.40
N ILE A 738 11.98 -18.33 -0.41
CA ILE A 738 10.79 -18.58 0.41
C ILE A 738 11.00 -18.17 1.88
N GLY A 739 12.23 -17.90 2.30
CA GLY A 739 12.56 -17.46 3.65
C GLY A 739 13.89 -16.73 3.72
N ALA A 740 13.97 -15.64 4.48
CA ALA A 740 15.21 -14.96 4.82
C ALA A 740 15.16 -14.57 6.30
N TYR A 741 16.07 -15.10 7.13
CA TYR A 741 15.96 -15.00 8.58
C TYR A 741 17.26 -14.56 9.26
N ASP A 742 17.11 -13.71 10.27
CA ASP A 742 18.22 -13.25 11.10
C ASP A 742 18.30 -14.05 12.41
N LYS A 743 19.42 -14.75 12.61
CA LYS A 743 19.72 -15.48 13.85
C LYS A 743 20.71 -14.72 14.74
N GLY A 744 20.82 -13.40 14.58
CA GLY A 744 21.69 -12.49 15.31
C GLY A 744 23.14 -12.52 14.81
N GLY A 745 23.73 -13.72 14.72
CA GLY A 745 25.10 -13.91 14.22
C GLY A 745 25.19 -14.55 12.83
N ALA A 746 24.05 -14.93 12.24
CA ALA A 746 24.02 -15.62 10.95
C ALA A 746 22.73 -15.30 10.19
N MET A 747 22.82 -15.36 8.86
CA MET A 747 21.68 -15.27 7.95
C MET A 747 21.26 -16.68 7.54
N ILE A 748 19.95 -16.94 7.51
CA ILE A 748 19.39 -18.14 6.87
C ILE A 748 18.65 -17.71 5.62
N LEU A 749 18.97 -18.32 4.48
CA LEU A 749 18.22 -18.16 3.24
C LEU A 749 17.60 -19.50 2.85
N GLU A 750 16.28 -19.54 2.74
CA GLU A 750 15.52 -20.70 2.29
C GLU A 750 15.00 -20.44 0.88
N SER A 751 15.24 -21.41 -0.01
CA SER A 751 14.81 -21.34 -1.40
C SER A 751 14.19 -22.65 -1.87
N GLU A 752 13.19 -22.54 -2.73
CA GLU A 752 12.57 -23.65 -3.46
C GLU A 752 12.87 -23.54 -4.95
N GLY A 753 13.05 -24.68 -5.62
CA GLY A 753 13.32 -24.77 -7.04
C GLY A 753 12.40 -25.76 -7.75
N GLU A 754 12.07 -25.51 -9.02
CA GLU A 754 11.36 -26.48 -9.86
C GLU A 754 12.16 -26.78 -11.13
N LEU A 755 12.37 -28.07 -11.44
CA LEU A 755 12.88 -28.52 -12.74
C LEU A 755 11.72 -28.70 -13.71
N VAL A 756 11.65 -27.85 -14.72
CA VAL A 756 10.50 -27.76 -15.65
C VAL A 756 10.98 -27.89 -17.09
N ASP A 757 10.26 -28.66 -17.91
CA ASP A 757 10.34 -28.57 -19.37
C ASP A 757 9.46 -27.43 -19.88
N ILE A 758 10.08 -26.36 -20.39
CA ILE A 758 9.34 -25.15 -20.77
C ILE A 758 8.47 -25.33 -22.02
N LYS A 759 8.77 -26.34 -22.85
CA LYS A 759 7.94 -26.63 -24.03
C LYS A 759 6.57 -27.18 -23.64
N THR A 760 6.52 -28.00 -22.59
CA THR A 760 5.31 -28.73 -22.19
C THR A 760 4.70 -28.23 -20.88
N GLY A 761 5.44 -27.44 -20.10
CA GLY A 761 5.05 -27.04 -18.74
C GLY A 761 5.14 -28.16 -17.71
N ILE A 762 5.79 -29.29 -18.05
CA ILE A 762 5.91 -30.45 -17.17
C ILE A 762 7.01 -30.23 -16.13
N THR A 763 6.64 -30.18 -14.85
CA THR A 763 7.56 -30.29 -13.71
C THR A 763 7.97 -31.74 -13.45
N TYR A 764 9.27 -31.99 -13.29
CA TYR A 764 9.85 -33.31 -12.97
C TYR A 764 10.22 -33.44 -11.50
N ALA A 765 10.81 -32.40 -10.90
CA ALA A 765 11.25 -32.40 -9.52
C ALA A 765 11.06 -31.02 -8.87
N ARG A 766 10.82 -31.02 -7.56
CA ARG A 766 10.91 -29.82 -6.72
C ARG A 766 12.09 -29.96 -5.78
N LEU A 767 12.89 -28.91 -5.67
CA LEU A 767 14.09 -28.83 -4.87
C LEU A 767 13.84 -27.90 -3.70
N SER A 768 14.40 -28.20 -2.54
CA SER A 768 14.44 -27.27 -1.41
C SER A 768 15.87 -27.13 -0.89
N SER A 769 16.21 -25.91 -0.47
CA SER A 769 17.53 -25.58 0.02
C SER A 769 17.46 -24.60 1.18
N THR A 770 18.35 -24.78 2.13
CA THR A 770 18.61 -23.84 3.21
C THR A 770 20.09 -23.54 3.25
N ALA A 771 20.47 -22.28 3.02
CA ALA A 771 21.83 -21.80 3.13
C ALA A 771 22.04 -21.06 4.46
N PHE A 772 23.17 -21.28 5.11
CA PHE A 772 23.53 -20.65 6.38
C PHE A 772 24.75 -19.74 6.19
N GLY A 773 24.52 -18.42 6.21
CA GLY A 773 25.55 -17.39 6.08
C GLY A 773 26.20 -17.08 7.43
N ILE A 774 27.45 -17.52 7.62
CA ILE A 774 28.19 -17.43 8.88
C ILE A 774 28.68 -15.99 9.10
N GLY A 775 28.26 -15.36 10.20
CA GLY A 775 28.63 -13.97 10.52
C GLY A 775 27.97 -12.94 9.60
N GLN A 776 26.86 -13.32 8.96
CA GLN A 776 26.09 -12.49 8.01
C GLN A 776 24.72 -12.05 8.60
N GLY A 777 24.48 -12.27 9.90
CA GLY A 777 23.28 -11.82 10.62
C GLY A 777 23.47 -10.46 11.31
N GLY A 778 22.50 -10.04 12.13
CA GLY A 778 22.57 -8.81 12.93
C GLY A 778 22.02 -7.59 12.20
N TYR A 779 20.97 -7.81 11.41
CA TYR A 779 20.31 -6.81 10.57
C TYR A 779 18.83 -6.60 10.99
N ASP A 780 18.45 -7.07 12.18
CA ASP A 780 17.12 -6.96 12.80
C ASP A 780 15.98 -7.57 11.95
N GLY A 781 16.31 -8.57 11.15
CA GLY A 781 15.35 -9.34 10.35
C GLY A 781 14.50 -10.32 11.18
N PRO A 782 13.45 -10.92 10.58
CA PRO A 782 12.62 -11.89 11.27
C PRO A 782 13.45 -13.10 11.70
N ARG A 783 13.23 -13.61 12.92
CA ARG A 783 13.95 -14.80 13.42
C ARG A 783 13.60 -16.08 12.66
N GLY A 784 12.49 -16.11 11.92
CA GLY A 784 12.00 -17.31 11.23
C GLY A 784 11.45 -18.39 12.17
N PRO A 785 10.73 -19.37 11.61
CA PRO A 785 10.08 -20.43 12.38
C PRO A 785 11.11 -21.35 13.04
N SER A 786 10.80 -21.86 14.24
CA SER A 786 11.55 -22.96 14.85
C SER A 786 11.09 -24.28 14.24
N LYS A 787 11.87 -24.86 13.30
CA LYS A 787 11.61 -26.21 12.79
C LYS A 787 11.97 -27.25 13.86
N PRO A 788 11.04 -28.13 14.28
CA PRO A 788 11.35 -29.19 15.24
C PRO A 788 12.41 -30.14 14.65
N ALA A 789 13.43 -30.48 15.43
CA ALA A 789 14.38 -31.51 15.02
C ALA A 789 13.68 -32.87 14.92
N ILE A 790 13.96 -33.63 13.85
CA ILE A 790 13.47 -35.00 13.70
C ILE A 790 14.23 -35.87 14.69
N LYS A 791 13.52 -36.39 15.70
CA LYS A 791 14.11 -37.31 16.67
C LYS A 791 14.19 -38.71 16.07
N MET A 792 15.39 -39.25 15.96
CA MET A 792 15.57 -40.66 15.59
C MET A 792 14.97 -41.57 16.67
N PRO A 793 14.26 -42.66 16.29
CA PRO A 793 13.72 -43.59 17.27
C PRO A 793 14.81 -44.23 18.14
N THR A 794 14.50 -44.48 19.40
CA THR A 794 15.42 -45.16 20.35
C THR A 794 15.47 -46.68 20.16
N ARG A 795 14.60 -47.24 19.32
CA ARG A 795 14.60 -48.65 18.94
C ARG A 795 15.67 -48.97 17.89
N ALA A 796 15.98 -50.24 17.70
CA ALA A 796 16.87 -50.68 16.62
C ALA A 796 16.38 -50.19 15.23
N PRO A 797 17.29 -49.80 14.31
CA PRO A 797 16.95 -49.47 12.92
C PRO A 797 16.28 -50.65 12.22
N ASP A 798 15.35 -50.34 11.32
CA ASP A 798 14.71 -51.37 10.46
C ASP A 798 15.64 -51.82 9.34
N ALA A 799 16.55 -50.95 8.90
CA ALA A 799 17.60 -51.26 7.95
C ALA A 799 18.88 -50.49 8.27
N ILE A 800 20.02 -51.09 7.95
CA ILE A 800 21.34 -50.47 8.06
C ILE A 800 22.09 -50.77 6.76
N HIS A 801 22.55 -49.73 6.07
CA HIS A 801 23.42 -49.88 4.92
C HIS A 801 24.81 -49.35 5.25
N LYS A 802 25.85 -50.11 4.87
CA LYS A 802 27.25 -49.69 5.04
C LYS A 802 27.90 -49.54 3.67
N MET A 803 28.45 -48.37 3.41
CA MET A 803 29.18 -48.10 2.18
C MET A 803 30.60 -47.65 2.52
N GLN A 804 31.58 -48.42 2.05
CA GLN A 804 32.97 -48.00 2.04
C GLN A 804 33.18 -47.01 0.90
N THR A 805 33.52 -45.75 1.22
CA THR A 805 33.92 -44.80 0.18
C THR A 805 35.37 -45.05 -0.24
N THR A 806 35.72 -44.69 -1.47
CA THR A 806 37.11 -44.76 -1.96
C THR A 806 37.81 -43.43 -1.69
N THR A 807 39.14 -43.41 -1.79
CA THR A 807 39.94 -42.19 -1.73
C THR A 807 39.65 -41.24 -2.90
N GLU A 808 39.21 -41.77 -4.04
CA GLU A 808 38.92 -41.02 -5.26
C GLU A 808 37.44 -40.59 -5.37
N ILE A 809 36.58 -40.94 -4.42
CA ILE A 809 35.11 -40.76 -4.55
C ILE A 809 34.71 -39.31 -4.83
N ALA A 810 35.38 -38.34 -4.19
CA ALA A 810 35.11 -36.92 -4.40
C ALA A 810 35.54 -36.44 -5.80
N LEU A 811 36.61 -37.05 -6.35
CA LEU A 811 37.10 -36.80 -7.71
C LEU A 811 36.19 -37.40 -8.77
N LEU A 812 35.49 -38.49 -8.46
CA LEU A 812 34.47 -39.07 -9.33
C LEU A 812 33.17 -38.27 -9.28
N TYR A 813 32.69 -37.94 -8.06
CA TYR A 813 31.41 -37.25 -7.89
C TYR A 813 31.41 -35.81 -8.44
N ARG A 814 32.54 -35.09 -8.37
CA ARG A 814 32.65 -33.74 -8.97
C ARG A 814 32.35 -33.71 -10.47
N LEU A 815 32.59 -34.81 -11.20
CA LEU A 815 32.28 -34.92 -12.62
C LEU A 815 30.76 -34.89 -12.90
N CYS A 816 29.94 -34.97 -11.86
CA CYS A 816 28.49 -34.80 -11.94
C CYS A 816 28.06 -33.32 -11.83
N GLY A 817 28.99 -32.36 -11.77
CA GLY A 817 28.72 -30.92 -11.92
C GLY A 817 29.35 -30.02 -10.85
N ASP A 818 29.63 -30.52 -9.65
CA ASP A 818 30.22 -29.72 -8.56
C ASP A 818 31.75 -29.76 -8.60
N TYR A 819 32.33 -28.81 -9.36
CA TYR A 819 33.77 -28.70 -9.58
C TYR A 819 34.52 -27.91 -8.51
N ASN A 820 33.89 -27.57 -7.37
CA ASN A 820 34.52 -26.78 -6.31
C ASN A 820 35.87 -27.37 -5.87
N PRO A 821 36.97 -26.58 -5.87
CA PRO A 821 38.31 -27.04 -5.47
C PRO A 821 38.36 -27.66 -4.07
N LEU A 822 37.42 -27.31 -3.18
CA LEU A 822 37.29 -27.88 -1.82
C LEU A 822 37.24 -29.42 -1.80
N HIS A 823 36.81 -30.03 -2.90
CA HIS A 823 36.63 -31.49 -3.03
C HIS A 823 37.73 -32.20 -3.82
N ALA A 824 38.79 -31.47 -4.22
CA ALA A 824 39.86 -32.03 -5.06
C ALA A 824 41.27 -31.54 -4.68
N ASP A 825 41.40 -30.30 -4.21
CA ASP A 825 42.68 -29.72 -3.81
C ASP A 825 42.83 -29.81 -2.27
N GLU A 826 43.76 -30.66 -1.84
CA GLU A 826 44.10 -30.87 -0.44
C GLU A 826 44.51 -29.59 0.29
N GLU A 827 45.30 -28.74 -0.36
CA GLU A 827 45.78 -27.49 0.22
C GLU A 827 44.65 -26.46 0.30
N PHE A 828 43.73 -26.46 -0.67
CA PHE A 828 42.51 -25.66 -0.59
C PHE A 828 41.63 -26.07 0.60
N GLY A 829 41.41 -27.38 0.79
CA GLY A 829 40.64 -27.90 1.92
C GLY A 829 41.24 -27.54 3.28
N LYS A 830 42.57 -27.61 3.42
CA LYS A 830 43.28 -27.18 4.64
C LYS A 830 43.13 -25.68 4.89
N ARG A 831 43.27 -24.84 3.86
CA ARG A 831 43.03 -23.39 3.98
C ARG A 831 41.59 -23.05 4.39
N ALA A 832 40.63 -23.86 3.96
CA ALA A 832 39.23 -23.75 4.34
C ALA A 832 38.91 -24.28 5.76
N GLY A 833 39.92 -24.78 6.49
CA GLY A 833 39.80 -25.22 7.88
C GLY A 833 39.51 -26.71 8.08
N PHE A 834 39.64 -27.54 7.05
CA PHE A 834 39.46 -28.99 7.12
C PHE A 834 40.80 -29.74 7.22
N LYS A 835 40.78 -31.06 7.42
CA LYS A 835 42.02 -31.87 7.44
C LYS A 835 42.68 -32.02 6.06
N GLY A 836 41.92 -31.75 5.00
CA GLY A 836 42.25 -32.01 3.60
C GLY A 836 41.02 -31.78 2.73
N SER A 837 41.00 -32.36 1.53
CA SER A 837 39.79 -32.35 0.69
C SER A 837 38.66 -33.16 1.34
N ILE A 838 37.41 -32.71 1.18
CA ILE A 838 36.23 -33.38 1.74
C ILE A 838 35.32 -33.88 0.63
N LEU A 839 34.59 -34.97 0.87
CA LEU A 839 33.51 -35.39 -0.01
C LEU A 839 32.40 -34.32 -0.03
N GLN A 840 31.82 -34.06 -1.19
CA GLN A 840 30.68 -33.17 -1.35
C GLN A 840 29.57 -33.57 -0.37
N GLY A 841 28.97 -32.59 0.31
CA GLY A 841 27.80 -32.84 1.15
C GLY A 841 26.69 -33.54 0.36
N LEU A 842 26.40 -33.04 -0.85
CA LEU A 842 25.46 -33.65 -1.78
C LEU A 842 25.88 -35.05 -2.24
N GLY A 843 27.18 -35.36 -2.30
CA GLY A 843 27.68 -36.71 -2.55
C GLY A 843 27.28 -37.66 -1.43
N THR A 844 27.54 -37.27 -0.17
CA THR A 844 27.11 -38.03 1.02
C THR A 844 25.59 -38.17 1.07
N TRP A 845 24.85 -37.11 0.73
CA TRP A 845 23.39 -37.09 0.68
C TRP A 845 22.83 -38.05 -0.37
N ASN A 846 23.42 -38.10 -1.56
CA ASN A 846 23.01 -39.01 -2.61
C ASN A 846 23.38 -40.47 -2.31
N ILE A 847 24.51 -40.72 -1.65
CA ILE A 847 24.87 -42.05 -1.11
C ILE A 847 23.83 -42.53 -0.09
N ALA A 848 23.35 -41.63 0.79
CA ALA A 848 22.28 -41.96 1.72
C ALA A 848 20.94 -42.22 1.00
N ALA A 849 20.63 -41.48 -0.07
CA ALA A 849 19.46 -41.73 -0.91
C ALA A 849 19.50 -43.10 -1.57
N HIS A 850 20.68 -43.49 -2.09
CA HIS A 850 20.94 -44.84 -2.59
C HIS A 850 20.76 -45.90 -1.51
N SER A 851 21.32 -45.69 -0.31
CA SER A 851 21.15 -46.59 0.83
C SER A 851 19.66 -46.84 1.16
N VAL A 852 18.86 -45.77 1.23
CA VAL A 852 17.42 -45.87 1.51
C VAL A 852 16.66 -46.57 0.39
N LEU A 853 16.92 -46.19 -0.86
CA LEU A 853 16.25 -46.78 -2.01
C LEU A 853 16.62 -48.25 -2.19
N ARG A 854 17.85 -48.64 -1.91
CA ARG A 854 18.33 -50.03 -1.99
C ARG A 854 17.65 -50.90 -0.93
N GLU A 855 17.82 -50.55 0.35
CA GLU A 855 17.36 -51.40 1.45
C GLU A 855 15.84 -51.42 1.62
N LEU A 856 15.19 -50.25 1.57
CA LEU A 856 13.75 -50.13 1.82
C LEU A 856 12.95 -49.99 0.53
N GLY A 857 13.55 -49.36 -0.49
CA GLY A 857 12.95 -49.16 -1.81
C GLY A 857 13.15 -50.30 -2.81
N ARG A 858 13.91 -51.36 -2.47
CA ARG A 858 14.24 -52.49 -3.36
C ARG A 858 14.84 -52.04 -4.70
N SER A 859 15.62 -50.96 -4.67
CA SER A 859 16.25 -50.33 -5.84
C SER A 859 15.28 -49.89 -6.95
N ASN A 860 13.97 -49.78 -6.66
CA ASN A 860 12.98 -49.35 -7.63
C ASN A 860 12.87 -47.81 -7.65
N PRO A 861 13.30 -47.12 -8.73
CA PRO A 861 13.33 -45.66 -8.77
C PRO A 861 11.96 -45.00 -8.61
N ALA A 862 10.88 -45.69 -8.99
CA ALA A 862 9.52 -45.16 -8.84
C ALA A 862 9.06 -45.08 -7.37
N ARG A 863 9.79 -45.72 -6.44
CA ARG A 863 9.43 -45.71 -5.01
C ARG A 863 9.92 -44.47 -4.29
N LEU A 864 11.06 -43.87 -4.64
CA LEU A 864 11.54 -42.67 -3.95
C LEU A 864 10.73 -41.43 -4.40
N GLN A 865 9.87 -40.92 -3.54
CA GLN A 865 9.01 -39.76 -3.84
C GLN A 865 9.51 -38.47 -3.20
N LYS A 866 10.06 -38.55 -1.99
CA LYS A 866 10.72 -37.43 -1.31
C LYS A 866 11.97 -37.90 -0.61
N PHE A 867 13.00 -37.06 -0.56
CA PHE A 867 14.22 -37.32 0.18
C PHE A 867 14.83 -35.99 0.65
N GLY A 868 15.34 -35.94 1.87
CA GLY A 868 16.02 -34.76 2.38
C GLY A 868 16.77 -35.03 3.68
N ALA A 869 17.74 -34.16 3.98
CA ALA A 869 18.52 -34.24 5.21
C ALA A 869 19.22 -32.91 5.50
N ARG A 870 19.65 -32.77 6.75
CA ARG A 870 20.51 -31.69 7.24
C ARG A 870 21.96 -32.12 7.26
N PHE A 871 22.84 -31.30 6.69
CA PHE A 871 24.28 -31.48 6.79
C PHE A 871 24.73 -31.08 8.20
N LYS A 872 25.38 -32.01 8.90
CA LYS A 872 25.82 -31.82 10.28
C LYS A 872 27.33 -31.83 10.42
N SER A 873 28.02 -32.63 9.60
CA SER A 873 29.47 -32.70 9.60
C SER A 873 30.00 -33.16 8.25
N VAL A 874 31.28 -32.87 7.99
CA VAL A 874 31.99 -33.31 6.79
C VAL A 874 32.27 -34.83 6.79
N VAL A 875 32.49 -35.35 5.59
CA VAL A 875 32.96 -36.71 5.30
C VAL A 875 34.26 -36.60 4.52
N TYR A 876 35.26 -37.41 4.87
CA TYR A 876 36.51 -37.48 4.14
C TYR A 876 36.48 -38.65 3.14
N PRO A 877 37.04 -38.50 1.93
CA PRO A 877 37.22 -39.62 1.02
C PRO A 877 37.95 -40.79 1.71
N GLY A 878 37.38 -42.00 1.65
CA GLY A 878 37.86 -43.17 2.37
C GLY A 878 37.11 -43.47 3.68
N ASP A 879 36.31 -42.54 4.22
CA ASP A 879 35.45 -42.81 5.38
C ASP A 879 34.43 -43.92 5.04
N LYS A 880 34.07 -44.76 6.02
CA LYS A 880 32.98 -45.72 5.86
C LYS A 880 31.68 -45.14 6.38
N LEU A 881 30.67 -45.03 5.52
CA LEU A 881 29.38 -44.47 5.85
C LEU A 881 28.41 -45.55 6.30
N VAL A 882 27.73 -45.30 7.42
CA VAL A 882 26.67 -46.15 7.98
C VAL A 882 25.37 -45.36 7.99
N THR A 883 24.44 -45.73 7.12
CA THR A 883 23.11 -45.13 7.07
C THR A 883 22.13 -46.02 7.84
N ARG A 884 21.58 -45.50 8.93
CA ARG A 884 20.58 -46.17 9.77
C ARG A 884 19.20 -45.64 9.45
N MET A 885 18.23 -46.53 9.25
CA MET A 885 16.92 -46.17 8.70
C MET A 885 15.81 -46.75 9.57
N TRP A 886 14.77 -45.94 9.82
CA TRP A 886 13.59 -46.33 10.57
C TRP A 886 12.33 -45.96 9.80
N VAL A 887 11.45 -46.93 9.57
CA VAL A 887 10.08 -46.71 9.11
C VAL A 887 9.25 -46.25 10.30
N ILE A 888 8.81 -44.99 10.28
CA ILE A 888 8.08 -44.36 11.40
C ILE A 888 6.57 -44.39 11.23
N SER A 889 6.08 -44.50 9.99
CA SER A 889 4.67 -44.68 9.71
C SER A 889 4.49 -45.24 8.30
N SER A 890 3.49 -46.12 8.13
CA SER A 890 3.09 -46.64 6.83
C SER A 890 1.62 -46.29 6.60
N HIS A 891 1.35 -45.53 5.55
CA HIS A 891 0.00 -45.21 5.08
C HIS A 891 -0.40 -46.17 3.94
N SER A 892 -1.60 -46.01 3.38
CA SER A 892 -2.08 -46.80 2.23
C SER A 892 -1.12 -46.71 1.04
N ASP A 893 -0.55 -45.53 0.79
CA ASP A 893 0.18 -45.23 -0.44
C ASP A 893 1.70 -45.04 -0.25
N PHE A 894 2.17 -44.77 0.97
CA PHE A 894 3.58 -44.45 1.23
C PHE A 894 4.08 -44.93 2.61
N GLU A 895 5.38 -45.12 2.72
CA GLU A 895 6.16 -45.39 3.93
C GLU A 895 7.03 -44.16 4.22
N ASN A 896 6.88 -43.59 5.42
CA ASN A 896 7.73 -42.51 5.89
C ASN A 896 8.92 -43.10 6.62
N VAL A 897 10.10 -42.78 6.14
CA VAL A 897 11.39 -43.23 6.68
C VAL A 897 12.10 -42.02 7.27
N VAL A 898 12.68 -42.18 8.45
CA VAL A 898 13.69 -41.27 8.98
C VAL A 898 15.03 -41.96 9.00
N PHE A 899 16.10 -41.20 8.81
CA PHE A 899 17.45 -41.77 8.79
C PHE A 899 18.51 -40.81 9.34
N GLU A 900 19.65 -41.38 9.67
CA GLU A 900 20.89 -40.67 9.92
C GLU A 900 22.04 -41.39 9.21
N THR A 901 23.08 -40.64 8.84
CA THR A 901 24.31 -41.21 8.26
C THR A 901 25.48 -40.80 9.12
N ALA A 902 26.23 -41.80 9.60
CA ALA A 902 27.39 -41.64 10.45
C ALA A 902 28.65 -42.20 9.77
N VAL A 903 29.82 -41.67 10.13
CA VAL A 903 31.12 -42.30 9.83
C VAL A 903 31.33 -43.42 10.85
N GLU A 904 31.66 -44.64 10.39
CA GLU A 904 31.77 -45.82 11.25
C GLU A 904 32.90 -45.68 12.27
N GLU A 905 34.04 -45.16 11.82
CA GLU A 905 35.30 -45.15 12.56
C GLU A 905 35.27 -44.20 13.78
N ASP A 906 34.64 -43.03 13.66
CA ASP A 906 34.63 -41.99 14.70
C ASP A 906 33.21 -41.65 15.22
N GLY A 907 32.17 -42.28 14.67
CA GLY A 907 30.77 -42.07 15.07
C GLY A 907 30.19 -40.70 14.69
N ARG A 908 30.92 -39.89 13.92
CA ARG A 908 30.50 -38.54 13.54
C ARG A 908 29.27 -38.59 12.65
N ILE A 909 28.20 -37.92 13.07
CA ILE A 909 26.96 -37.80 12.27
C ILE A 909 27.19 -36.79 11.14
N ALA A 910 27.26 -37.28 9.91
CA ALA A 910 27.40 -36.46 8.70
C ALA A 910 26.05 -35.89 8.27
N LEU A 911 25.01 -36.72 8.25
CA LEU A 911 23.64 -36.34 7.93
C LEU A 911 22.72 -36.58 9.11
N SER A 912 21.96 -35.56 9.48
CA SER A 912 20.96 -35.60 10.55
C SER A 912 19.61 -35.14 10.02
N ASN A 913 18.53 -35.35 10.80
CA ASN A 913 17.17 -35.03 10.38
C ASN A 913 16.82 -35.61 9.00
N GLY A 914 17.35 -36.79 8.66
CA GLY A 914 17.08 -37.42 7.38
C GLY A 914 15.64 -37.88 7.31
N TYR A 915 14.98 -37.63 6.19
CA TYR A 915 13.64 -38.13 5.89
C TYR A 915 13.55 -38.61 4.45
N ALA A 916 12.71 -39.63 4.23
CA ALA A 916 12.36 -40.11 2.90
C ALA A 916 10.91 -40.60 2.86
N HIS A 917 10.24 -40.38 1.73
CA HIS A 917 8.90 -40.92 1.47
C HIS A 917 9.01 -41.95 0.37
N LEU A 918 8.69 -43.20 0.69
CA LEU A 918 8.73 -44.32 -0.24
C LEU A 918 7.32 -44.74 -0.65
N LYS A 919 7.00 -44.74 -1.93
CA LYS A 919 5.74 -45.28 -2.44
C LYS A 919 5.66 -46.78 -2.18
N ARG A 920 4.52 -47.26 -1.67
CA ARG A 920 4.29 -48.69 -1.46
C ARG A 920 4.06 -49.40 -2.79
N GLU A 921 4.54 -50.64 -2.89
CA GLU A 921 4.15 -51.51 -4.00
C GLU A 921 2.69 -51.91 -3.80
N LYS A 922 1.82 -51.61 -4.76
CA LYS A 922 0.50 -52.24 -4.81
C LYS A 922 0.74 -53.72 -5.08
N ASN A 923 0.42 -54.58 -4.12
CA ASN A 923 0.32 -56.02 -4.39
C ASN A 923 -0.61 -56.17 -5.59
N LYS A 924 -0.08 -56.67 -6.71
CA LYS A 924 -0.93 -57.20 -7.77
C LYS A 924 -1.62 -58.42 -7.15
N LEU A 925 -2.89 -58.24 -6.76
CA LEU A 925 -3.80 -59.35 -6.55
C LEU A 925 -4.03 -60.08 -7.87
#